data_AF-A0A0B6AZB8-F1
#
_entry.id   AF-A0A0B6AZB8-F1
#
_cell.length_a   1.000
_cell.length_b   1.000
_cell.length_c   1.000
_cell.angle_alpha   90.00
_cell.angle_beta   90.00
_cell.angle_gamma   90.00
#
_symmetry.space_group_name_H-M   'P 1'
#
loop_
_entity.id
_entity.type
_entity.pdbx_description
1 polymer ?
#
loop_
_entity_poly.entity_id
_entity_poly.type
_entity_poly.pdbx_seq_one_letter_code
_entity_poly.pdbx_strand_id
1 'polypeptide(L)'
;MAPLATGTISLVDMNDAIVSGTAPENPTVGTLWLDTSVTPNMMKKWGGSSWVDIGELDPNYSDTIENINKSIDDITSDNVIDYTERKILKDRITEIIGYVIADNATTLPAASTLDSSGKGEFYTVRKQALNAGISTADATYIEVATQYTNLKTYLEGLTPVDVWDLSTANKAKTIAVTKSTFRDRFLQYENAVNALVVATAAKQKDNSDAADKKGQDALDDLGLYGEKWTDAANKVGLWKYKGDETKFNGAVVATGTVFAQSLLLADWTNLVENPDFENDTIGEFPNGYYPSYEANRSKMRVEDISGFQNGNGSNKALAIDALSSSNNSIYVNNLIPVNPGEEMFIQAEGRYLNTAGSGDGRVGFLCYDAKRQSLNIWNTPLRWNESTKRTAFVKKSGSFVVPEGTAYLQFYMSFSSNGETTNKFYVDNLIWRRKAGGDLIVDGGIEGRHVKAKSVSFDSLQGGIAQFGGSSNGNGRIEVYNENDELIASLDAAQGGFSDLYVGNFDSPTVVEYGADDINLFVSDRLLEYSGAIEPNDDNEGTGWTKPLATVTEAIRRIPKYYDGKATINVAYNSLMYENFEISGFLGSGSINLSLGSAKFYGNPVIKNNLLNIFSTGGTINGKKLDYAVVSLLRNSYVRLEKMKVYGNGSSMNFDTSAGFTEMDQCETYGADLGISSRYGGRVFLTNCKGSATTYGLHCYGGDIFGQGTAPSGGNNNKGEVAGGQVRGAFTYGTTTGGTMDAQPTTVTINASSGDSWRDNFGGQWYGQNEVVQGKWGSYGIYRGLWFFSLPSLSGKTITQIRMFVHRKKAGGNAAPVTTYFKPHTYTSKPSGAPSYQSPQTTASFKPNEGKWITIPSSFYAGFVSGSYKGIGIYINSTNQNYYAKFDATAKLEITYK
;
A
#
# COMPACT_ATOMS: atom_id res chain seq x y z
N MET A 1 68.68 46.69 -9.11
CA MET A 1 69.38 45.51 -8.55
C MET A 1 69.11 45.52 -7.04
N ALA A 2 68.31 44.58 -6.53
CA ALA A 2 68.02 44.44 -5.09
C ALA A 2 69.20 43.77 -4.36
N PRO A 3 69.40 44.06 -3.06
CA PRO A 3 69.20 43.03 -2.04
C PRO A 3 68.34 43.53 -0.87
N LEU A 4 67.32 42.78 -0.40
CA LEU A 4 67.33 41.58 0.47
C LEU A 4 67.36 41.93 1.99
N ALA A 5 66.16 42.19 2.52
CA ALA A 5 65.49 41.52 3.65
C ALA A 5 66.15 41.31 5.05
N THR A 6 65.30 41.53 6.08
CA THR A 6 65.07 40.73 7.34
C THR A 6 66.18 40.71 8.42
N GLY A 7 65.97 40.78 9.75
CA GLY A 7 64.83 40.77 10.68
C GLY A 7 65.06 39.79 11.87
N THR A 8 64.77 40.15 13.14
CA THR A 8 64.14 39.35 14.27
C THR A 8 64.63 39.64 15.73
N ILE A 9 63.73 39.35 16.70
CA ILE A 9 63.54 39.81 18.10
C ILE A 9 63.66 38.65 19.12
N SER A 10 63.92 38.93 20.42
CA SER A 10 63.44 38.13 21.57
C SER A 10 63.37 38.91 22.91
N LEU A 11 62.43 38.53 23.79
CA LEU A 11 61.99 39.19 25.03
C LEU A 11 62.31 38.39 26.32
N VAL A 12 62.86 39.06 27.34
CA VAL A 12 62.70 38.78 28.79
C VAL A 12 62.40 40.13 29.48
N ASP A 13 61.50 40.06 30.47
CA ASP A 13 61.03 41.08 31.39
C ASP A 13 61.97 41.19 32.62
N MET A 14 62.69 42.32 32.69
CA MET A 14 63.57 42.81 33.79
C MET A 14 63.64 44.36 33.78
N ASN A 15 62.56 45.05 33.37
CA ASN A 15 62.60 46.44 32.86
C ASN A 15 62.44 47.59 33.89
N ASP A 16 62.40 47.37 35.20
CA ASP A 16 62.22 48.51 36.15
C ASP A 16 63.37 49.52 36.06
N ALA A 17 63.03 50.80 36.21
CA ALA A 17 63.99 51.88 36.10
C ALA A 17 64.80 52.05 37.37
N ILE A 18 66.12 51.88 37.27
CA ILE A 18 67.08 52.30 38.27
C ILE A 18 66.84 53.80 38.55
N VAL A 19 66.92 54.31 39.77
CA VAL A 19 66.70 55.76 40.03
C VAL A 19 67.94 56.31 40.70
N SER A 20 68.63 57.24 40.05
CA SER A 20 69.94 57.73 40.51
C SER A 20 70.35 59.03 39.80
N GLY A 21 71.23 59.84 40.40
CA GLY A 21 71.86 60.98 39.71
C GLY A 21 73.11 60.60 38.91
N THR A 22 73.62 59.39 39.08
CA THR A 22 74.78 58.84 38.34
C THR A 22 74.45 57.49 37.72
N ALA A 23 74.97 57.27 36.51
CA ALA A 23 74.71 56.07 35.72
C ALA A 23 75.22 54.78 36.39
N PRO A 24 74.43 53.68 36.39
CA PRO A 24 74.82 52.39 36.95
C PRO A 24 76.05 51.74 36.27
N GLU A 25 76.88 51.04 37.06
CA GLU A 25 78.23 50.63 36.63
C GLU A 25 78.33 49.28 35.90
N ASN A 26 77.33 48.39 35.98
CA ASN A 26 77.31 47.13 35.20
C ASN A 26 75.90 46.74 34.69
N PRO A 27 75.22 47.61 33.93
CA PRO A 27 73.85 47.35 33.45
C PRO A 27 73.81 46.39 32.24
N THR A 28 72.73 45.62 32.15
CA THR A 28 72.39 44.79 30.98
C THR A 28 71.50 45.58 30.01
N VAL A 29 71.63 45.39 28.69
CA VAL A 29 70.83 46.15 27.69
C VAL A 29 69.34 46.04 28.03
N GLY A 30 68.64 47.17 28.09
CA GLY A 30 67.21 47.21 28.42
C GLY A 30 66.89 47.78 29.80
N THR A 31 67.88 47.84 30.70
CA THR A 31 67.72 48.41 32.04
C THR A 31 67.19 49.84 31.95
N LEU A 32 66.12 50.20 32.65
CA LEU A 32 65.67 51.60 32.69
C LEU A 32 66.46 52.38 33.78
N TRP A 33 66.58 53.70 33.69
CA TRP A 33 67.20 54.58 34.69
C TRP A 33 66.49 55.95 34.77
N LEU A 34 65.73 56.27 35.80
CA LEU A 34 65.30 57.65 36.09
C LEU A 34 66.50 58.48 36.52
N ASP A 35 66.93 59.37 35.63
CA ASP A 35 68.00 60.32 35.88
C ASP A 35 67.44 61.51 36.67
N THR A 36 67.75 61.50 37.95
CA THR A 36 67.32 62.52 38.90
C THR A 36 68.32 63.67 39.00
N SER A 37 69.32 63.74 38.12
CA SER A 37 70.25 64.87 38.05
C SER A 37 69.69 66.09 37.30
N VAL A 38 68.49 65.97 36.70
CA VAL A 38 67.78 67.01 35.94
C VAL A 38 66.32 67.15 36.42
N THR A 39 65.66 68.31 36.21
CA THR A 39 64.28 68.57 36.66
C THR A 39 63.46 69.30 35.58
N PRO A 40 62.20 68.86 35.27
CA PRO A 40 61.53 67.69 35.84
C PRO A 40 62.32 66.41 35.56
N ASN A 41 62.30 65.49 36.52
CA ASN A 41 63.13 64.29 36.46
C ASN A 41 62.86 63.52 35.17
N MET A 42 63.94 63.02 34.56
CA MET A 42 63.89 62.47 33.21
C MET A 42 64.12 60.95 33.26
N MET A 43 63.20 60.16 32.76
CA MET A 43 63.41 58.71 32.67
C MET A 43 64.40 58.36 31.55
N LYS A 44 65.27 57.36 31.70
CA LYS A 44 66.31 56.91 30.75
C LYS A 44 66.39 55.36 30.64
N LYS A 45 67.20 54.79 29.73
CA LYS A 45 67.34 53.34 29.44
C LYS A 45 68.75 52.97 28.94
N TRP A 46 69.33 51.86 29.37
CA TRP A 46 70.65 51.35 28.98
C TRP A 46 70.60 50.63 27.65
N GLY A 47 71.41 51.07 26.69
CA GLY A 47 71.50 50.53 25.34
C GLY A 47 72.55 49.42 25.13
N GLY A 48 73.36 49.07 26.14
CA GLY A 48 74.42 48.05 26.07
C GLY A 48 75.86 48.56 26.14
N SER A 49 76.05 49.83 25.78
CA SER A 49 77.31 50.56 25.94
C SER A 49 77.12 51.98 26.52
N SER A 50 75.90 52.54 26.53
CA SER A 50 75.55 53.88 27.08
C SER A 50 74.03 54.04 27.42
N TRP A 51 73.60 55.11 28.14
CA TRP A 51 72.22 55.41 28.63
C TRP A 51 71.44 56.51 27.82
N VAL A 52 70.09 56.46 27.71
CA VAL A 52 69.23 57.35 26.84
C VAL A 52 67.82 57.70 27.40
N ASP A 53 67.26 58.91 27.21
CA ASP A 53 66.06 59.52 27.87
C ASP A 53 64.63 59.24 27.26
N ILE A 54 63.54 59.30 28.06
CA ILE A 54 62.15 58.82 27.76
C ILE A 54 60.91 59.50 28.47
N GLY A 55 60.97 60.58 29.30
CA GLY A 55 59.76 61.41 29.70
C GLY A 55 59.75 62.20 31.05
N GLU A 56 58.83 63.20 31.23
CA GLU A 56 58.68 64.23 32.35
C GLU A 56 57.29 64.24 33.09
N LEU A 57 57.12 64.80 34.33
CA LEU A 57 55.89 64.74 35.21
C LEU A 57 55.51 66.07 35.99
N ASP A 58 54.20 66.48 36.10
CA ASP A 58 53.67 67.77 36.72
C ASP A 58 52.48 67.60 37.74
N PRO A 59 52.38 68.28 38.93
CA PRO A 59 51.63 67.76 40.10
C PRO A 59 50.36 68.47 40.69
N ASN A 60 49.80 69.60 40.24
CA ASN A 60 48.91 70.44 41.12
C ASN A 60 47.42 70.66 40.72
N TYR A 61 46.49 69.69 40.88
CA TYR A 61 45.05 69.90 40.54
C TYR A 61 44.02 69.48 41.63
N SER A 62 44.39 69.08 42.85
CA SER A 62 43.49 68.40 43.81
C SER A 62 43.06 69.19 45.06
N ASP A 63 43.16 70.51 45.07
CA ASP A 63 42.81 71.37 46.22
C ASP A 63 41.27 71.58 46.35
N THR A 64 40.53 70.48 46.55
CA THR A 64 39.52 70.28 47.62
C THR A 64 38.97 71.58 48.25
N ILE A 65 37.69 71.93 48.04
CA ILE A 65 36.63 71.60 49.03
C ILE A 65 37.06 72.12 50.43
N GLU A 66 37.22 73.43 50.50
CA GLU A 66 38.28 74.11 51.25
C GLU A 66 37.82 74.76 52.56
N ASN A 67 36.64 74.42 53.09
CA ASN A 67 36.22 74.99 54.40
C ASN A 67 35.45 74.02 55.29
N ILE A 68 34.62 73.15 54.73
CA ILE A 68 33.70 72.31 55.53
C ILE A 68 34.33 70.94 55.77
N ASN A 69 35.52 70.97 56.36
CA ASN A 69 35.89 70.06 57.44
C ASN A 69 37.13 70.52 58.21
N LYS A 70 37.65 71.75 57.98
CA LYS A 70 38.98 72.24 58.40
C LYS A 70 39.97 71.10 58.60
N SER A 71 40.67 70.75 57.53
CA SER A 71 41.70 69.72 57.62
C SER A 71 42.66 70.05 58.75
N ILE A 72 43.40 69.05 59.21
CA ILE A 72 44.42 69.22 60.23
C ILE A 72 45.48 70.26 59.83
N ASP A 73 45.49 70.68 58.56
CA ASP A 73 46.24 71.81 58.05
C ASP A 73 45.79 73.21 58.52
N ASP A 74 44.61 73.36 59.13
CA ASP A 74 44.13 74.66 59.63
C ASP A 74 44.14 74.76 61.18
N ILE A 75 44.16 73.62 61.87
CA ILE A 75 44.02 73.45 63.33
C ILE A 75 45.31 73.83 64.10
N THR A 76 46.40 74.10 63.39
CA THR A 76 47.68 74.50 64.01
C THR A 76 48.34 75.64 63.25
N SER A 77 47.53 76.50 62.62
CA SER A 77 48.03 77.57 61.74
C SER A 77 48.99 78.53 62.46
N ASP A 78 48.90 78.62 63.79
CA ASP A 78 49.73 79.44 64.70
C ASP A 78 50.70 78.63 65.61
N ASN A 79 50.90 77.32 65.34
CA ASN A 79 51.68 76.37 66.17
C ASN A 79 51.14 76.12 67.60
N VAL A 80 49.91 76.51 67.85
CA VAL A 80 49.22 76.28 69.12
C VAL A 80 47.94 75.49 68.82
N ILE A 81 47.49 74.70 69.79
CA ILE A 81 46.16 74.10 69.80
C ILE A 81 45.40 74.70 70.97
N ASP A 82 44.38 75.48 70.66
CA ASP A 82 43.52 76.14 71.65
C ASP A 82 42.31 75.27 72.07
N TYR A 83 41.43 75.81 72.91
CA TYR A 83 40.23 75.07 73.35
C TYR A 83 39.23 74.78 72.21
N THR A 84 39.20 75.61 71.17
CA THR A 84 38.32 75.45 69.99
C THR A 84 38.86 74.35 69.08
N GLU A 85 40.15 74.35 68.82
CA GLU A 85 40.86 73.34 68.03
C GLU A 85 40.84 71.98 68.71
N ARG A 86 40.94 71.92 70.05
CA ARG A 86 40.75 70.68 70.81
C ARG A 86 39.35 70.08 70.67
N LYS A 87 38.29 70.87 70.46
CA LYS A 87 36.95 70.32 70.16
C LYS A 87 36.96 69.59 68.83
N ILE A 88 37.51 70.23 67.79
CA ILE A 88 37.59 69.66 66.44
C ILE A 88 38.43 68.38 66.45
N LEU A 89 39.55 68.38 67.17
CA LEU A 89 40.41 67.20 67.31
C LEU A 89 39.75 66.09 68.13
N LYS A 90 39.00 66.43 69.18
CA LYS A 90 38.21 65.43 69.93
C LYS A 90 37.14 64.79 69.04
N ASP A 91 36.51 65.56 68.17
CA ASP A 91 35.55 65.05 67.20
C ASP A 91 36.23 64.12 66.18
N ARG A 92 37.38 64.51 65.60
CA ARG A 92 38.14 63.63 64.69
C ARG A 92 38.61 62.33 65.37
N ILE A 93 39.10 62.42 66.61
CA ILE A 93 39.48 61.24 67.39
C ILE A 93 38.27 60.34 67.65
N THR A 94 37.12 60.93 67.98
CA THR A 94 35.84 60.22 68.18
C THR A 94 35.42 59.49 66.90
N GLU A 95 35.62 60.10 65.73
CA GLU A 95 35.38 59.47 64.44
C GLU A 95 36.29 58.26 64.21
N ILE A 96 37.59 58.40 64.48
CA ILE A 96 38.58 57.33 64.36
C ILE A 96 38.23 56.13 65.27
N ILE A 97 37.97 56.37 66.56
CA ILE A 97 37.78 55.31 67.57
C ILE A 97 36.32 54.84 67.72
N GLY A 98 35.35 55.61 67.25
CA GLY A 98 33.93 55.27 67.23
C GLY A 98 33.15 55.52 68.52
N TYR A 99 33.75 56.19 69.51
CA TYR A 99 33.08 56.61 70.75
C TYR A 99 33.75 57.85 71.33
N VAL A 100 33.00 58.62 72.12
CA VAL A 100 33.51 59.84 72.76
C VAL A 100 34.46 59.45 73.89
N ILE A 101 35.73 59.84 73.79
CA ILE A 101 36.71 59.64 74.86
C ILE A 101 36.42 60.55 76.06
N ALA A 102 36.52 59.98 77.26
CA ALA A 102 36.31 60.72 78.50
C ALA A 102 37.40 61.80 78.68
N ASP A 103 37.03 62.98 79.19
CA ASP A 103 37.97 64.10 79.38
C ASP A 103 39.14 63.74 80.31
N ASN A 104 38.93 62.80 81.24
CA ASN A 104 39.94 62.33 82.20
C ASN A 104 40.71 61.09 81.74
N ALA A 105 40.53 60.63 80.49
CA ALA A 105 41.26 59.49 79.96
C ALA A 105 42.71 59.88 79.64
N THR A 106 43.67 59.05 80.07
CA THR A 106 45.11 59.29 79.86
C THR A 106 45.71 58.48 78.70
N THR A 107 44.90 57.70 78.00
CA THR A 107 45.33 56.90 76.84
C THR A 107 44.14 56.69 75.90
N LEU A 108 44.42 56.70 74.60
CA LEU A 108 43.55 56.20 73.55
C LEU A 108 43.52 54.66 73.58
N PRO A 109 42.49 54.01 73.00
CA PRO A 109 42.44 52.56 72.89
C PRO A 109 43.57 51.99 72.01
N ALA A 110 43.94 50.73 72.23
CA ALA A 110 44.90 50.02 71.38
C ALA A 110 44.24 49.56 70.07
N ALA A 111 45.02 49.42 68.99
CA ALA A 111 44.54 48.95 67.69
C ALA A 111 43.76 47.62 67.76
N SER A 112 44.24 46.66 68.57
CA SER A 112 43.55 45.37 68.79
C SER A 112 42.18 45.51 69.46
N THR A 113 41.99 46.53 70.30
CA THR A 113 40.70 46.84 70.92
C THR A 113 39.76 47.47 69.90
N LEU A 114 40.27 48.34 69.02
CA LEU A 114 39.49 48.93 67.94
C LEU A 114 39.08 47.90 66.88
N ASP A 115 39.94 46.95 66.53
CA ASP A 115 39.60 45.85 65.60
C ASP A 115 38.40 45.01 66.07
N SER A 116 38.13 44.98 67.37
CA SER A 116 37.01 44.25 67.98
C SER A 116 35.84 45.15 68.40
N SER A 117 35.91 46.47 68.20
CA SER A 117 34.95 47.44 68.78
C SER A 117 33.60 47.48 68.07
N GLY A 118 33.56 47.12 66.78
CA GLY A 118 32.38 47.28 65.94
C GLY A 118 32.06 48.73 65.51
N LYS A 119 32.92 49.70 65.85
CA LYS A 119 32.63 51.14 65.74
C LYS A 119 33.87 51.95 65.33
N GLY A 120 33.64 53.09 64.68
CA GLY A 120 34.70 54.04 64.31
C GLY A 120 35.29 53.76 62.93
N GLU A 121 35.95 54.77 62.36
CA GLU A 121 36.59 54.72 61.05
C GLU A 121 37.64 53.62 60.97
N PHE A 122 38.49 53.50 62.00
CA PHE A 122 39.53 52.45 62.08
C PHE A 122 38.94 51.06 61.87
N TYR A 123 37.91 50.72 62.65
CA TYR A 123 37.22 49.44 62.53
C TYR A 123 36.52 49.31 61.19
N THR A 124 35.81 50.36 60.75
CA THR A 124 34.95 50.32 59.57
C THR A 124 35.75 50.05 58.31
N VAL A 125 36.84 50.78 58.09
CA VAL A 125 37.68 50.66 56.90
C VAL A 125 38.35 49.28 56.85
N ARG A 126 38.89 48.81 57.97
CA ARG A 126 39.48 47.47 58.07
C ARG A 126 38.42 46.38 57.90
N LYS A 127 37.25 46.51 58.52
CA LYS A 127 36.17 45.52 58.35
C LYS A 127 35.66 45.47 56.91
N GLN A 128 35.57 46.60 56.23
CA GLN A 128 35.22 46.66 54.81
C GLN A 128 36.25 45.95 53.93
N ALA A 129 37.55 46.14 54.20
CA ALA A 129 38.62 45.42 53.51
C ALA A 129 38.51 43.90 53.67
N LEU A 130 38.27 43.41 54.91
CA LEU A 130 38.05 41.98 55.16
C LEU A 130 36.82 41.45 54.44
N ASN A 131 35.72 42.19 54.47
CA ASN A 131 34.49 41.81 53.77
C ASN A 131 34.68 41.81 52.24
N ALA A 132 35.58 42.64 51.70
CA ALA A 132 35.99 42.61 50.30
C ALA A 132 36.97 41.47 49.98
N GLY A 133 37.52 40.78 51.00
CA GLY A 133 38.43 39.65 50.85
C GLY A 133 39.91 40.00 50.94
N ILE A 134 40.27 41.19 51.44
CA ILE A 134 41.65 41.54 51.78
C ILE A 134 42.02 40.88 53.10
N SER A 135 43.13 40.14 53.12
CA SER A 135 43.57 39.38 54.30
C SER A 135 44.05 40.29 55.43
N THR A 136 43.96 39.83 56.68
CA THR A 136 44.58 40.54 57.83
C THR A 136 46.11 40.60 57.73
N ALA A 137 46.71 39.77 56.89
CA ALA A 137 48.15 39.79 56.58
C ALA A 137 48.50 40.79 55.46
N ASP A 138 47.51 41.41 54.83
CA ASP A 138 47.75 42.40 53.79
C ASP A 138 48.47 43.61 54.37
N ALA A 139 49.49 44.09 53.66
CA ALA A 139 50.31 45.19 54.13
C ALA A 139 49.48 46.47 54.33
N THR A 140 48.53 46.78 53.42
CA THR A 140 47.65 47.96 53.55
C THR A 140 46.68 47.82 54.71
N TYR A 141 46.25 46.58 54.98
CA TYR A 141 45.46 46.28 56.16
C TYR A 141 46.28 46.51 57.43
N ILE A 142 47.48 45.95 57.53
CA ILE A 142 48.37 46.10 58.69
C ILE A 142 48.74 47.57 58.93
N GLU A 143 49.00 48.32 57.86
CA GLU A 143 49.52 49.70 57.93
C GLU A 143 48.58 50.66 58.66
N VAL A 144 47.26 50.49 58.57
CA VAL A 144 46.29 51.31 59.32
C VAL A 144 46.48 51.15 60.84
N ALA A 145 46.74 49.92 61.32
CA ALA A 145 47.04 49.66 62.74
C ALA A 145 48.38 50.27 63.15
N THR A 146 49.38 50.16 62.29
CA THR A 146 50.71 50.74 62.52
C THR A 146 50.60 52.26 62.65
N GLN A 147 49.95 52.95 61.71
CA GLN A 147 49.89 54.40 61.70
C GLN A 147 48.93 54.98 62.75
N TYR A 148 47.84 54.29 63.10
CA TYR A 148 47.03 54.65 64.26
C TYR A 148 47.83 54.57 65.56
N THR A 149 48.65 53.51 65.73
CA THR A 149 49.50 53.35 66.92
C THR A 149 50.55 54.47 67.01
N ASN A 150 51.10 54.91 65.87
CA ASN A 150 52.00 56.05 65.79
C ASN A 150 51.31 57.38 66.16
N LEU A 151 50.12 57.62 65.62
CA LEU A 151 49.31 58.82 65.92
C LEU A 151 48.91 58.85 67.40
N LYS A 152 48.43 57.73 67.94
CA LYS A 152 48.13 57.53 69.37
C LYS A 152 49.31 57.95 70.25
N THR A 153 50.48 57.38 69.97
CA THR A 153 51.70 57.61 70.77
C THR A 153 52.09 59.09 70.76
N TYR A 154 51.90 59.76 69.62
CA TYR A 154 52.21 61.18 69.50
C TYR A 154 51.22 62.07 70.27
N LEU A 155 49.91 61.82 70.16
CA LEU A 155 48.89 62.63 70.83
C LEU A 155 48.95 62.53 72.37
N GLU A 156 49.26 61.34 72.89
CA GLU A 156 49.48 61.10 74.32
C GLU A 156 50.77 61.75 74.86
N GLY A 157 51.70 62.09 73.96
CA GLY A 157 52.96 62.76 74.31
C GLY A 157 52.86 64.29 74.41
N LEU A 158 51.70 64.88 74.10
CA LEU A 158 51.50 66.33 74.10
C LEU A 158 51.21 66.86 75.50
N THR A 159 51.74 68.06 75.81
CA THR A 159 51.66 68.68 77.14
C THR A 159 51.19 70.14 77.01
N PRO A 160 50.57 70.75 78.05
CA PRO A 160 50.38 70.27 79.43
C PRO A 160 49.05 69.53 79.69
N VAL A 161 48.27 69.23 78.64
CA VAL A 161 46.97 68.58 78.74
C VAL A 161 46.74 67.70 77.51
N ASP A 162 46.02 66.60 77.66
CA ASP A 162 45.62 65.74 76.54
C ASP A 162 44.75 66.50 75.54
N VAL A 163 44.93 66.19 74.26
CA VAL A 163 44.26 66.88 73.15
C VAL A 163 42.73 66.77 73.22
N TRP A 164 42.21 65.71 73.85
CA TRP A 164 40.77 65.44 73.98
C TRP A 164 40.14 65.86 75.32
N ASP A 165 40.89 66.45 76.26
CA ASP A 165 40.36 66.93 77.54
C ASP A 165 39.73 68.30 77.38
N LEU A 166 38.39 68.37 77.46
CA LEU A 166 37.61 69.61 77.39
C LEU A 166 37.05 70.05 78.74
N SER A 167 37.56 69.48 79.85
CA SER A 167 37.11 69.79 81.20
C SER A 167 37.23 71.28 81.51
N THR A 168 36.28 71.78 82.31
CA THR A 168 36.22 73.22 82.64
C THR A 168 37.51 73.71 83.30
N ALA A 169 38.20 72.85 84.06
CA ALA A 169 39.48 73.15 84.72
C ALA A 169 40.63 73.40 83.73
N ASN A 170 40.60 72.80 82.53
CA ASN A 170 41.67 72.88 81.54
C ASN A 170 41.32 73.78 80.33
N LYS A 171 40.20 74.50 80.38
CA LYS A 171 39.71 75.36 79.29
C LYS A 171 40.69 76.46 78.86
N ALA A 172 41.44 77.03 79.79
CA ALA A 172 42.40 78.12 79.51
C ALA A 172 43.77 77.63 79.04
N LYS A 173 44.03 76.31 79.05
CA LYS A 173 45.30 75.73 78.63
C LYS A 173 45.37 75.63 77.11
N THR A 174 46.55 75.91 76.57
CA THR A 174 46.90 75.71 75.16
C THR A 174 48.04 74.69 75.05
N ILE A 175 48.10 73.96 73.94
CA ILE A 175 49.14 72.96 73.66
C ILE A 175 50.05 73.54 72.58
N ALA A 176 51.36 73.62 72.84
CA ALA A 176 52.32 74.02 71.82
C ALA A 176 52.69 72.81 70.96
N VAL A 177 52.60 72.94 69.64
CA VAL A 177 52.91 71.86 68.70
C VAL A 177 53.79 72.35 67.56
N THR A 178 54.68 71.47 67.08
CA THR A 178 55.31 71.69 65.78
C THR A 178 54.29 71.33 64.71
N LYS A 179 53.82 72.35 63.98
CA LYS A 179 52.81 72.23 62.92
C LYS A 179 53.05 71.05 61.96
N SER A 180 54.28 70.84 61.48
CA SER A 180 54.60 69.74 60.55
C SER A 180 54.48 68.37 61.19
N THR A 181 55.05 68.17 62.38
CA THR A 181 54.99 66.88 63.08
C THR A 181 53.56 66.50 63.45
N PHE A 182 52.75 67.48 63.87
CA PHE A 182 51.35 67.25 64.19
C PHE A 182 50.56 66.79 62.97
N ARG A 183 50.76 67.46 61.83
CA ARG A 183 50.11 67.12 60.55
C ARG A 183 50.54 65.77 60.03
N ASP A 184 51.85 65.49 60.00
CA ASP A 184 52.40 64.25 59.47
C ASP A 184 51.80 63.02 60.14
N ARG A 185 51.52 63.09 61.45
CA ARG A 185 50.96 61.97 62.19
C ARG A 185 49.54 61.64 61.80
N PHE A 186 48.69 62.65 61.63
CA PHE A 186 47.36 62.41 61.13
C PHE A 186 47.38 62.04 59.65
N LEU A 187 48.18 62.73 58.82
CA LEU A 187 48.29 62.44 57.39
C LEU A 187 48.77 61.00 57.12
N GLN A 188 49.71 60.47 57.89
CA GLN A 188 50.15 59.07 57.80
C GLN A 188 49.00 58.09 58.09
N TYR A 189 48.18 58.41 59.09
CA TYR A 189 46.99 57.62 59.38
C TYR A 189 45.94 57.74 58.27
N GLU A 190 45.62 58.95 57.79
CA GLU A 190 44.71 59.19 56.66
C GLU A 190 45.18 58.47 55.38
N ASN A 191 46.48 58.49 55.09
CA ASN A 191 47.05 57.82 53.91
C ASN A 191 46.94 56.30 54.04
N ALA A 192 47.17 55.75 55.22
CA ALA A 192 46.98 54.33 55.47
C ALA A 192 45.50 53.94 55.29
N VAL A 193 44.58 54.75 55.82
CA VAL A 193 43.13 54.58 55.64
C VAL A 193 42.75 54.64 54.17
N ASN A 194 43.19 55.67 53.43
CA ASN A 194 42.90 55.84 52.00
C ASN A 194 43.51 54.72 51.15
N ALA A 195 44.73 54.27 51.42
CA ALA A 195 45.35 53.14 50.73
C ALA A 195 44.54 51.86 50.92
N LEU A 196 44.02 51.61 52.13
CA LEU A 196 43.16 50.47 52.41
C LEU A 196 41.78 50.63 51.74
N VAL A 197 41.19 51.83 51.74
CA VAL A 197 39.94 52.12 51.01
C VAL A 197 40.09 51.90 49.51
N VAL A 198 41.18 52.38 48.90
CA VAL A 198 41.48 52.19 47.47
C VAL A 198 41.69 50.71 47.15
N ALA A 199 42.48 49.99 47.96
CA ALA A 199 42.65 48.56 47.79
C ALA A 199 41.32 47.81 47.94
N THR A 200 40.48 48.21 48.90
CA THR A 200 39.14 47.66 49.11
C THR A 200 38.23 47.91 47.92
N ALA A 201 38.24 49.12 47.36
CA ALA A 201 37.45 49.48 46.18
C ALA A 201 37.93 48.73 44.93
N ALA A 202 39.25 48.60 44.71
CA ALA A 202 39.81 47.78 43.63
C ALA A 202 39.39 46.32 43.79
N LYS A 203 39.45 45.78 45.01
CA LYS A 203 39.03 44.40 45.27
C LYS A 203 37.53 44.19 45.10
N GLN A 204 36.69 45.15 45.51
CA GLN A 204 35.25 45.12 45.28
C GLN A 204 34.92 45.25 43.79
N LYS A 205 35.69 46.04 43.04
CA LYS A 205 35.60 46.11 41.58
C LYS A 205 36.00 44.79 40.94
N ASP A 206 37.12 44.17 41.33
CA ASP A 206 37.51 42.85 40.84
C ASP A 206 36.47 41.78 41.18
N ASN A 207 35.86 41.85 42.37
CA ASN A 207 34.77 40.96 42.76
C ASN A 207 33.51 41.22 41.93
N SER A 208 33.20 42.48 41.59
CA SER A 208 32.09 42.86 40.71
C SER A 208 32.36 42.43 39.27
N ASP A 209 33.55 42.68 38.74
CA ASP A 209 33.99 42.25 37.40
C ASP A 209 34.01 40.70 37.32
N ALA A 210 34.38 40.01 38.40
CA ALA A 210 34.29 38.56 38.49
C ALA A 210 32.84 38.06 38.64
N ALA A 211 31.94 38.83 39.26
CA ALA A 211 30.52 38.53 39.35
C ALA A 211 29.78 38.82 38.03
N ASP A 212 30.15 39.89 37.33
CA ASP A 212 29.72 40.22 35.97
C ASP A 212 30.28 39.19 35.00
N LYS A 213 31.55 38.79 35.14
CA LYS A 213 32.12 37.67 34.39
C LYS A 213 31.38 36.37 34.68
N LYS A 214 31.03 36.05 35.94
CA LYS A 214 30.15 34.92 36.25
C LYS A 214 28.73 35.09 35.71
N GLY A 215 28.22 36.30 35.62
CA GLY A 215 26.92 36.63 35.04
C GLY A 215 26.92 36.54 33.51
N GLN A 216 28.02 36.95 32.86
CA GLN A 216 28.34 36.75 31.45
C GLN A 216 28.52 35.26 31.19
N ASP A 217 29.34 34.58 31.99
CA ASP A 217 29.57 33.14 31.93
C ASP A 217 28.24 32.40 32.16
N ALA A 218 27.33 32.87 33.02
CA ALA A 218 25.98 32.31 33.19
C ALA A 218 24.99 32.69 32.06
N LEU A 219 25.18 33.82 31.38
CA LEU A 219 24.48 34.19 30.14
C LEU A 219 24.98 33.34 28.96
N ASP A 220 26.26 33.03 28.96
CA ASP A 220 26.94 32.11 28.05
C ASP A 220 26.52 30.66 28.35
N ASP A 221 26.34 30.29 29.63
CA ASP A 221 25.83 28.98 30.12
C ASP A 221 24.31 28.82 29.88
N LEU A 222 23.54 29.93 29.87
CA LEU A 222 22.18 29.98 29.30
C LEU A 222 22.16 29.71 27.79
N GLY A 223 23.34 29.73 27.14
CA GLY A 223 23.54 29.24 25.79
C GLY A 223 22.85 30.08 24.74
N LEU A 224 23.05 31.39 24.71
CA LEU A 224 22.77 32.18 23.49
C LEU A 224 23.98 32.29 22.55
N TYR A 225 25.16 31.87 23.01
CA TYR A 225 26.35 31.67 22.18
C TYR A 225 27.04 30.37 22.60
N GLY A 226 27.42 29.53 21.64
CA GLY A 226 28.24 28.35 21.89
C GLY A 226 27.48 27.06 22.16
N GLU A 227 26.82 26.89 23.30
CA GLU A 227 26.39 25.53 23.71
C GLU A 227 24.97 25.14 23.33
N LYS A 228 24.02 26.06 23.11
CA LYS A 228 22.80 25.73 22.34
C LYS A 228 23.00 25.89 20.84
N TRP A 229 24.07 26.53 20.39
CA TRP A 229 24.54 26.32 19.03
C TRP A 229 25.23 24.99 18.91
N THR A 230 25.88 24.46 19.93
CA THR A 230 26.38 23.08 19.92
C THR A 230 25.22 22.12 20.16
N ASP A 231 24.15 22.47 20.87
CA ASP A 231 22.97 21.61 21.00
C ASP A 231 22.06 21.70 19.76
N ALA A 232 21.97 22.86 19.10
CA ALA A 232 21.35 23.05 17.79
C ALA A 232 22.24 22.52 16.66
N ALA A 233 23.57 22.61 16.75
CA ALA A 233 24.54 22.03 15.82
C ALA A 233 24.86 20.57 16.15
N ASN A 234 24.51 20.07 17.33
CA ASN A 234 24.41 18.65 17.66
C ASN A 234 23.03 18.14 17.27
N LYS A 235 21.97 18.94 17.27
CA LYS A 235 20.69 18.57 16.65
C LYS A 235 20.79 18.57 15.12
N VAL A 236 21.47 19.53 14.52
CA VAL A 236 21.85 19.54 13.09
C VAL A 236 22.99 18.55 12.84
N GLY A 237 23.86 18.28 13.82
CA GLY A 237 24.98 17.32 13.74
C GLY A 237 24.53 15.88 13.89
N LEU A 238 23.45 15.64 14.64
CA LEU A 238 22.68 14.41 14.63
C LEU A 238 22.22 14.16 13.21
N TRP A 239 21.78 15.20 12.49
CA TRP A 239 21.36 15.17 11.09
C TRP A 239 22.52 15.07 10.08
N LYS A 240 23.79 15.05 10.50
CA LYS A 240 24.98 14.87 9.62
C LYS A 240 25.44 13.42 9.64
N TYR A 241 25.51 12.74 8.50
CA TYR A 241 25.94 11.33 8.47
C TYR A 241 27.41 11.23 8.86
N LYS A 242 27.69 10.74 10.07
CA LYS A 242 29.06 10.61 10.62
C LYS A 242 29.87 11.92 10.58
N GLY A 243 29.21 13.07 10.78
CA GLY A 243 29.87 14.39 10.82
C GLY A 243 30.13 15.05 9.46
N ASP A 244 29.67 14.48 8.35
CA ASP A 244 29.75 15.08 7.00
C ASP A 244 28.67 16.17 6.82
N GLU A 245 29.09 17.42 6.60
CA GLU A 245 28.17 18.58 6.48
C GLU A 245 27.37 18.58 5.16
N THR A 246 27.74 17.74 4.19
CA THR A 246 27.09 17.65 2.88
C THR A 246 26.07 16.51 2.80
N LYS A 247 25.98 15.66 3.83
CA LYS A 247 25.15 14.45 3.84
C LYS A 247 24.26 14.38 5.06
N PHE A 248 22.98 14.12 4.84
CA PHE A 248 22.01 13.94 5.91
C PHE A 248 22.16 12.54 6.55
N ASN A 249 22.19 12.43 7.87
CA ASN A 249 22.13 11.18 8.61
C ASN A 249 20.70 10.64 8.64
N GLY A 250 20.38 9.71 7.74
CA GLY A 250 19.06 9.09 7.68
C GLY A 250 18.62 8.41 8.99
N ALA A 251 19.55 8.03 9.88
CA ALA A 251 19.24 7.34 11.14
C ALA A 251 18.66 8.25 12.23
N VAL A 252 18.74 9.58 12.08
CA VAL A 252 18.10 10.55 12.99
C VAL A 252 16.87 11.22 12.37
N VAL A 253 16.57 10.92 11.10
CA VAL A 253 15.23 11.17 10.55
C VAL A 253 14.32 10.14 11.20
N ALA A 254 13.51 10.57 12.16
CA ALA A 254 12.53 9.68 12.73
C ALA A 254 11.59 9.17 11.63
N THR A 255 11.15 7.91 11.73
CA THR A 255 10.23 7.31 10.76
C THR A 255 9.00 8.21 10.58
N GLY A 256 8.71 8.60 9.34
CA GLY A 256 7.54 9.42 9.01
C GLY A 256 7.68 10.93 9.15
N THR A 257 8.89 11.52 9.22
CA THR A 257 9.06 12.97 9.43
C THR A 257 9.37 13.83 8.20
N VAL A 258 9.52 13.24 7.00
CA VAL A 258 9.72 14.01 5.76
C VAL A 258 8.39 14.16 5.02
N PHE A 259 7.82 15.37 5.06
CA PHE A 259 6.61 15.73 4.34
C PHE A 259 6.93 16.81 3.30
N ALA A 260 6.92 16.46 2.01
CA ALA A 260 7.19 17.39 0.92
C ALA A 260 6.17 17.19 -0.22
N GLN A 261 5.74 18.28 -0.87
CA GLN A 261 4.89 18.20 -2.07
C GLN A 261 5.68 17.74 -3.30
N SER A 262 6.96 18.06 -3.37
CA SER A 262 7.91 17.58 -4.36
C SER A 262 9.31 17.50 -3.75
N LEU A 263 10.08 16.50 -4.17
CA LEU A 263 11.49 16.33 -3.80
C LEU A 263 12.34 16.43 -5.07
N LEU A 264 13.14 17.48 -5.18
CA LEU A 264 14.10 17.64 -6.28
C LEU A 264 15.45 17.06 -5.85
N LEU A 265 15.96 16.08 -6.60
CA LEU A 265 17.28 15.50 -6.42
C LEU A 265 18.23 16.03 -7.52
N ALA A 266 19.15 16.95 -7.18
CA ALA A 266 20.08 17.56 -8.13
C ALA A 266 21.43 17.95 -7.47
N ASP A 267 22.52 17.94 -8.25
CA ASP A 267 23.85 18.45 -7.86
C ASP A 267 24.08 19.85 -8.48
N TRP A 268 24.34 20.85 -7.63
CA TRP A 268 24.54 22.24 -8.04
C TRP A 268 26.00 22.71 -7.98
N THR A 269 26.93 21.82 -7.62
CA THR A 269 28.35 22.12 -7.42
C THR A 269 29.02 22.48 -8.75
N ASN A 270 29.60 23.68 -8.86
CA ASN A 270 30.43 24.05 -10.01
C ASN A 270 31.84 23.46 -9.87
N LEU A 271 32.31 22.77 -10.90
CA LEU A 271 33.57 22.04 -10.93
C LEU A 271 34.70 22.80 -11.63
N VAL A 272 34.39 23.95 -12.27
CA VAL A 272 35.43 24.86 -12.80
C VAL A 272 35.95 25.75 -11.67
N GLU A 273 37.26 25.77 -11.49
CA GLU A 273 37.93 26.66 -10.55
C GLU A 273 38.07 28.06 -11.15
N ASN A 274 37.85 29.09 -10.33
CA ASN A 274 37.89 30.50 -10.77
C ASN A 274 37.08 30.75 -12.07
N PRO A 275 35.75 30.53 -12.01
CA PRO A 275 34.89 30.52 -13.19
C PRO A 275 34.53 31.91 -13.74
N ASP A 276 34.72 32.97 -12.96
CA ASP A 276 34.33 34.36 -13.25
C ASP A 276 35.53 35.32 -13.31
N PHE A 277 36.73 34.88 -12.92
CA PHE A 277 37.97 35.66 -12.97
C PHE A 277 37.97 36.96 -12.14
N GLU A 278 36.92 37.22 -11.35
CA GLU A 278 36.70 38.51 -10.69
C GLU A 278 37.74 38.80 -9.59
N ASN A 279 38.33 37.74 -9.02
CA ASN A 279 39.37 37.86 -7.99
C ASN A 279 40.79 37.98 -8.56
N ASP A 280 40.97 37.88 -9.88
CA ASP A 280 42.27 38.00 -10.52
C ASP A 280 42.69 39.45 -10.77
N THR A 281 44.00 39.68 -10.84
CA THR A 281 44.57 40.99 -11.19
C THR A 281 44.47 41.22 -12.71
N ILE A 282 43.95 42.37 -13.12
CA ILE A 282 43.86 42.75 -14.54
C ILE A 282 45.26 42.85 -15.16
N GLY A 283 45.41 42.31 -16.36
CA GLY A 283 46.66 42.26 -17.13
C GLY A 283 47.51 41.02 -16.83
N GLU A 284 47.21 40.29 -15.76
CA GLU A 284 47.93 39.10 -15.35
C GLU A 284 47.29 37.81 -15.89
N PHE A 285 48.06 36.73 -15.84
CA PHE A 285 47.56 35.39 -16.19
C PHE A 285 46.58 34.89 -15.11
N PRO A 286 45.43 34.26 -15.47
CA PRO A 286 44.41 33.88 -14.50
C PRO A 286 44.92 32.83 -13.49
N ASN A 287 44.57 33.00 -12.21
CA ASN A 287 44.93 32.04 -11.18
C ASN A 287 44.17 30.72 -11.36
N GLY A 288 44.84 29.58 -11.12
CA GLY A 288 44.23 28.24 -11.24
C GLY A 288 44.34 27.61 -12.64
N TYR A 289 45.04 28.27 -13.56
CA TYR A 289 45.19 27.81 -14.95
C TYR A 289 46.66 27.69 -15.38
N TYR A 290 46.89 27.01 -16.50
CA TYR A 290 48.17 27.00 -17.21
C TYR A 290 47.99 27.01 -18.74
N PRO A 291 48.93 27.62 -19.50
CA PRO A 291 48.84 27.69 -20.95
C PRO A 291 49.32 26.39 -21.61
N SER A 292 48.85 26.10 -22.83
CA SER A 292 49.34 24.96 -23.62
C SER A 292 50.84 25.03 -23.94
N TYR A 293 51.36 26.25 -24.05
CA TYR A 293 52.77 26.54 -24.25
C TYR A 293 53.15 27.77 -23.43
N GLU A 294 54.20 27.67 -22.62
CA GLU A 294 54.65 28.79 -21.77
C GLU A 294 54.99 30.06 -22.56
N ALA A 295 55.51 29.92 -23.78
CA ALA A 295 55.78 31.04 -24.68
C ALA A 295 54.52 31.86 -25.07
N ASN A 296 53.33 31.32 -24.85
CA ASN A 296 52.06 32.00 -25.10
C ASN A 296 51.41 32.57 -23.85
N ARG A 297 52.03 32.43 -22.67
CA ARG A 297 51.47 32.94 -21.39
C ARG A 297 51.09 34.41 -21.47
N SER A 298 51.95 35.27 -22.01
CA SER A 298 51.67 36.71 -22.14
C SER A 298 50.52 37.05 -23.11
N LYS A 299 50.06 36.07 -23.88
CA LYS A 299 48.97 36.19 -24.87
C LYS A 299 47.62 35.72 -24.31
N MET A 300 47.57 35.49 -23.00
CA MET A 300 46.40 35.10 -22.23
C MET A 300 46.41 35.86 -20.92
N ARG A 301 45.37 36.62 -20.63
CA ARG A 301 45.32 37.44 -19.42
C ARG A 301 43.90 37.79 -19.06
N VAL A 302 43.68 38.08 -17.79
CA VAL A 302 42.43 38.66 -17.32
C VAL A 302 42.41 40.12 -17.76
N GLU A 303 41.38 40.51 -18.51
CA GLU A 303 41.21 41.89 -18.97
C GLU A 303 39.98 42.54 -18.33
N ASP A 304 40.06 43.86 -18.18
CA ASP A 304 38.90 44.68 -17.83
C ASP A 304 37.93 44.72 -19.02
N ILE A 305 36.71 44.25 -18.77
CA ILE A 305 35.62 44.23 -19.74
C ILE A 305 34.48 45.16 -19.37
N SER A 306 34.58 45.89 -18.25
CA SER A 306 33.51 46.78 -17.74
C SER A 306 33.08 47.84 -18.76
N GLY A 307 34.00 48.27 -19.63
CA GLY A 307 33.74 49.23 -20.70
C GLY A 307 33.15 48.64 -22.00
N PHE A 308 32.91 47.33 -22.08
CA PHE A 308 32.41 46.71 -23.31
C PHE A 308 30.93 47.01 -23.55
N GLN A 309 30.60 47.47 -24.78
CA GLN A 309 29.21 47.53 -25.22
C GLN A 309 28.63 46.11 -25.29
N ASN A 310 27.53 45.86 -24.58
CA ASN A 310 26.92 44.55 -24.35
C ASN A 310 27.83 43.57 -23.58
N GLY A 311 28.39 44.04 -22.46
CA GLY A 311 29.03 43.18 -21.45
C GLY A 311 28.05 42.14 -20.87
N ASN A 312 28.60 41.14 -20.18
CA ASN A 312 27.84 40.04 -19.57
C ASN A 312 27.51 40.27 -18.08
N GLY A 313 27.78 41.46 -17.56
CA GLY A 313 27.55 41.83 -16.16
C GLY A 313 28.77 41.68 -15.25
N SER A 314 29.85 41.08 -15.76
CA SER A 314 31.15 40.97 -15.09
C SER A 314 32.03 42.19 -15.36
N ASN A 315 33.01 42.44 -14.49
CA ASN A 315 34.02 43.48 -14.70
C ASN A 315 35.27 42.92 -15.36
N LYS A 316 35.53 41.62 -15.20
CA LYS A 316 36.72 40.94 -15.71
C LYS A 316 36.33 39.73 -16.54
N ALA A 317 37.17 39.38 -17.51
CA ALA A 317 37.07 38.12 -18.24
C ALA A 317 38.44 37.67 -18.71
N LEU A 318 38.57 36.38 -18.99
CA LEU A 318 39.77 35.85 -19.61
C LEU A 318 39.81 36.21 -21.10
N ALA A 319 40.84 36.94 -21.50
CA ALA A 319 41.17 37.20 -22.90
C ALA A 319 42.23 36.23 -23.41
N ILE A 320 41.97 35.65 -24.58
CA ILE A 320 42.90 34.76 -25.30
C ILE A 320 43.19 35.39 -26.66
N ASP A 321 44.43 35.81 -26.90
CA ASP A 321 44.82 36.45 -28.16
C ASP A 321 44.83 35.43 -29.32
N ALA A 322 44.53 35.90 -30.53
CA ALA A 322 44.58 35.11 -31.75
C ALA A 322 46.02 34.75 -32.15
N LEU A 323 46.19 33.54 -32.70
CA LEU A 323 47.44 33.08 -33.30
C LEU A 323 47.21 32.64 -34.75
N SER A 324 48.13 33.00 -35.64
CA SER A 324 47.99 32.75 -37.07
C SER A 324 48.25 31.29 -37.47
N SER A 325 49.06 30.54 -36.72
CA SER A 325 49.53 29.19 -37.11
C SER A 325 49.31 28.09 -36.07
N SER A 326 48.68 28.39 -34.93
CA SER A 326 48.42 27.41 -33.87
C SER A 326 47.18 27.78 -33.04
N ASN A 327 46.66 26.82 -32.28
CA ASN A 327 45.62 27.10 -31.28
C ASN A 327 46.24 27.75 -30.05
N ASN A 328 45.58 28.75 -29.48
CA ASN A 328 45.97 29.34 -28.20
C ASN A 328 45.03 28.77 -27.12
N SER A 329 45.53 27.81 -26.32
CA SER A 329 44.69 27.06 -25.37
C SER A 329 45.20 27.17 -23.94
N ILE A 330 44.27 27.15 -23.00
CA ILE A 330 44.50 27.28 -21.57
C ILE A 330 43.65 26.23 -20.82
N TYR A 331 44.22 25.67 -19.77
CA TYR A 331 43.66 24.55 -19.03
C TYR A 331 43.52 24.90 -17.56
N VAL A 332 42.47 24.40 -16.92
CA VAL A 332 42.39 24.37 -15.46
C VAL A 332 43.47 23.43 -14.93
N ASN A 333 44.13 23.81 -13.84
CA ASN A 333 45.20 23.01 -13.22
C ASN A 333 44.71 21.62 -12.80
N ASN A 334 43.48 21.54 -12.29
CA ASN A 334 42.94 20.33 -11.69
C ASN A 334 42.28 19.39 -12.71
N LEU A 335 42.58 18.10 -12.55
CA LEU A 335 41.92 16.99 -13.25
C LEU A 335 40.76 16.49 -12.40
N ILE A 336 39.54 16.58 -12.93
CA ILE A 336 38.34 16.14 -12.21
C ILE A 336 38.07 14.67 -12.51
N PRO A 337 37.96 13.81 -11.48
CA PRO A 337 37.64 12.41 -11.66
C PRO A 337 36.20 12.23 -12.17
N VAL A 338 36.03 11.31 -13.12
CA VAL A 338 34.75 10.98 -13.76
C VAL A 338 34.68 9.49 -14.07
N ASN A 339 33.46 8.97 -14.31
CA ASN A 339 33.25 7.62 -14.83
C ASN A 339 32.81 7.67 -16.31
N PRO A 340 33.19 6.68 -17.13
CA PRO A 340 32.57 6.48 -18.44
C PRO A 340 31.04 6.46 -18.38
N GLY A 341 30.38 7.15 -19.32
CA GLY A 341 28.93 7.28 -19.40
C GLY A 341 28.33 8.37 -18.50
N GLU A 342 29.10 8.96 -17.58
CA GLU A 342 28.66 10.10 -16.77
C GLU A 342 28.34 11.30 -17.68
N GLU A 343 27.20 11.95 -17.48
CA GLU A 343 26.81 13.13 -18.28
C GLU A 343 27.13 14.41 -17.52
N MET A 344 27.92 15.29 -18.15
CA MET A 344 28.33 16.57 -17.62
C MET A 344 27.52 17.70 -18.26
N PHE A 345 27.05 18.64 -17.46
CA PHE A 345 26.51 19.91 -17.92
C PHE A 345 27.62 20.95 -17.98
N ILE A 346 27.66 21.71 -19.08
CA ILE A 346 28.64 22.78 -19.28
C ILE A 346 27.96 24.03 -19.81
N GLN A 347 28.37 25.19 -19.33
CA GLN A 347 27.94 26.49 -19.83
C GLN A 347 29.07 27.51 -19.72
N ALA A 348 29.13 28.45 -20.66
CA ALA A 348 30.01 29.60 -20.59
C ALA A 348 29.46 30.74 -21.45
N GLU A 349 29.96 31.95 -21.23
CA GLU A 349 29.67 33.11 -22.06
C GLU A 349 30.92 33.54 -22.81
N GLY A 350 30.80 33.78 -24.11
CA GLY A 350 31.95 34.11 -24.95
C GLY A 350 31.67 35.21 -25.97
N ARG A 351 32.71 35.97 -26.34
CA ARG A 351 32.69 37.00 -27.39
C ARG A 351 34.05 37.14 -28.06
N TYR A 352 34.09 37.86 -29.18
CA TYR A 352 35.34 38.28 -29.82
C TYR A 352 35.65 39.77 -29.60
N LEU A 353 36.92 40.15 -29.75
CA LEU A 353 37.34 41.57 -29.78
C LEU A 353 36.85 42.24 -31.06
N ASN A 354 37.07 41.59 -32.20
CA ASN A 354 36.64 42.03 -33.52
C ASN A 354 36.23 40.82 -34.39
N THR A 355 35.86 41.05 -35.64
CA THR A 355 35.32 40.00 -36.52
C THR A 355 36.36 39.37 -37.46
N ALA A 356 37.64 39.70 -37.32
CA ALA A 356 38.70 39.17 -38.18
C ALA A 356 39.05 37.70 -37.84
N GLY A 357 39.63 37.03 -38.83
CA GLY A 357 40.15 35.66 -38.72
C GLY A 357 39.08 34.55 -38.79
N SER A 358 39.54 33.32 -39.02
CA SER A 358 38.70 32.13 -39.25
C SER A 358 38.58 31.18 -38.05
N GLY A 359 39.36 31.41 -37.00
CA GLY A 359 39.39 30.61 -35.78
C GLY A 359 38.17 30.87 -34.90
N ASP A 360 37.91 29.95 -33.97
CA ASP A 360 36.76 29.99 -33.09
C ASP A 360 37.12 29.74 -31.61
N GLY A 361 36.33 30.36 -30.74
CA GLY A 361 36.35 30.15 -29.30
C GLY A 361 35.72 28.81 -28.93
N ARG A 362 36.37 28.10 -28.02
CA ARG A 362 36.06 26.74 -27.63
C ARG A 362 36.13 26.60 -26.13
N VAL A 363 35.16 25.90 -25.56
CA VAL A 363 35.19 25.47 -24.17
C VAL A 363 34.78 24.00 -24.13
N GLY A 364 35.53 23.19 -23.39
CA GLY A 364 35.26 21.76 -23.31
C GLY A 364 36.26 20.99 -22.46
N PHE A 365 36.47 19.74 -22.84
CA PHE A 365 37.20 18.78 -22.02
C PHE A 365 38.31 18.07 -22.79
N LEU A 366 39.45 17.88 -22.13
CA LEU A 366 40.46 16.91 -22.51
C LEU A 366 40.33 15.67 -21.61
N CYS A 367 40.34 14.48 -22.22
CA CYS A 367 40.16 13.23 -21.50
C CYS A 367 41.51 12.61 -21.10
N TYR A 368 41.56 12.04 -19.91
CA TYR A 368 42.72 11.38 -19.32
C TYR A 368 42.33 10.00 -18.78
N ASP A 369 43.29 9.06 -18.83
CA ASP A 369 43.12 7.73 -18.29
C ASP A 369 43.27 7.69 -16.75
N ALA A 370 43.08 6.51 -16.15
CA ALA A 370 43.18 6.33 -14.70
C ALA A 370 44.58 6.62 -14.13
N LYS A 371 45.63 6.62 -14.96
CA LYS A 371 47.01 6.97 -14.59
C LYS A 371 47.31 8.46 -14.80
N ARG A 372 46.29 9.26 -15.13
CA ARG A 372 46.40 10.70 -15.46
C ARG A 372 47.27 10.96 -16.69
N GLN A 373 47.34 10.02 -17.62
CA GLN A 373 47.95 10.23 -18.92
C GLN A 373 46.89 10.72 -19.91
N SER A 374 47.22 11.72 -20.73
CA SER A 374 46.27 12.26 -21.70
C SER A 374 45.94 11.20 -22.74
N LEU A 375 44.65 10.99 -22.99
CA LEU A 375 44.17 10.13 -24.06
C LEU A 375 44.19 10.83 -25.43
N ASN A 376 44.57 12.11 -25.47
CA ASN A 376 44.50 12.98 -26.64
C ASN A 376 43.09 13.05 -27.28
N ILE A 377 42.04 12.84 -26.46
CA ILE A 377 40.64 12.97 -26.87
C ILE A 377 40.14 14.33 -26.42
N TRP A 378 39.91 15.20 -27.39
CA TRP A 378 39.43 16.57 -27.21
C TRP A 378 37.94 16.65 -27.53
N ASN A 379 37.14 17.12 -26.59
CA ASN A 379 35.74 17.40 -26.82
C ASN A 379 35.45 18.88 -26.65
N THR A 380 34.67 19.46 -27.57
CA THR A 380 34.29 20.88 -27.56
C THR A 380 32.77 21.01 -27.55
N PRO A 381 32.10 20.80 -26.41
CA PRO A 381 30.64 20.93 -26.34
C PRO A 381 30.18 22.37 -26.63
N LEU A 382 30.99 23.37 -26.27
CA LEU A 382 30.68 24.77 -26.50
C LEU A 382 31.65 25.36 -27.53
N ARG A 383 31.08 25.83 -28.64
CA ARG A 383 31.85 26.35 -29.77
C ARG A 383 31.18 27.60 -30.33
N TRP A 384 31.92 28.71 -30.42
CA TRP A 384 31.44 29.97 -31.02
C TRP A 384 31.86 30.05 -32.50
N ASN A 385 31.29 29.18 -33.32
CA ASN A 385 31.62 29.00 -34.74
C ASN A 385 30.61 29.62 -35.70
N GLU A 386 29.90 30.67 -35.29
CA GLU A 386 28.98 31.38 -36.17
C GLU A 386 29.71 31.91 -37.41
N SER A 387 29.04 31.89 -38.57
CA SER A 387 29.61 32.37 -39.85
C SER A 387 30.08 33.82 -39.81
N THR A 388 29.55 34.61 -38.87
CA THR A 388 30.06 35.95 -38.53
C THR A 388 30.32 36.00 -37.04
N LYS A 389 31.58 36.26 -36.67
CA LYS A 389 32.00 36.47 -35.29
C LYS A 389 31.25 37.64 -34.67
N ARG A 390 30.91 37.51 -33.38
CA ARG A 390 30.14 38.52 -32.63
C ARG A 390 31.01 39.19 -31.58
N THR A 391 30.86 40.51 -31.48
CA THR A 391 31.48 41.36 -30.45
C THR A 391 30.57 41.61 -29.25
N ALA A 392 29.51 40.81 -29.08
CA ALA A 392 28.67 40.77 -27.88
C ALA A 392 28.81 39.40 -27.22
N PHE A 393 28.71 39.34 -25.89
CA PHE A 393 28.73 38.06 -25.18
C PHE A 393 27.51 37.20 -25.55
N VAL A 394 27.78 35.94 -25.85
CA VAL A 394 26.76 34.92 -26.14
C VAL A 394 26.95 33.78 -25.15
N LYS A 395 25.91 33.50 -24.38
CA LYS A 395 25.82 32.33 -23.51
C LYS A 395 25.57 31.08 -24.34
N LYS A 396 26.36 30.03 -24.11
CA LYS A 396 26.12 28.69 -24.63
C LYS A 396 26.14 27.70 -23.49
N SER A 397 25.19 26.77 -23.52
CA SER A 397 25.17 25.59 -22.67
C SER A 397 25.13 24.33 -23.52
N GLY A 398 25.58 23.23 -22.93
CA GLY A 398 25.69 21.94 -23.59
C GLY A 398 25.79 20.81 -22.59
N SER A 399 25.75 19.59 -23.12
CA SER A 399 25.96 18.38 -22.34
C SER A 399 27.06 17.55 -22.98
N PHE A 400 27.81 16.83 -22.14
CA PHE A 400 28.92 15.99 -22.56
C PHE A 400 28.85 14.66 -21.84
N VAL A 401 28.71 13.56 -22.58
CA VAL A 401 28.77 12.21 -22.03
C VAL A 401 30.23 11.75 -22.05
N VAL A 402 30.75 11.36 -20.89
CA VAL A 402 32.14 10.91 -20.72
C VAL A 402 32.37 9.65 -21.56
N PRO A 403 33.33 9.64 -22.51
CA PRO A 403 33.63 8.48 -23.33
C PRO A 403 34.22 7.31 -22.52
N GLU A 404 34.09 6.11 -23.06
CA GLU A 404 34.76 4.92 -22.52
C GLU A 404 36.28 5.10 -22.38
N GLY A 405 36.87 4.50 -21.34
CA GLY A 405 38.30 4.60 -21.04
C GLY A 405 38.76 5.90 -20.37
N THR A 406 37.89 6.92 -20.24
CA THR A 406 38.21 8.17 -19.56
C THR A 406 37.96 8.06 -18.05
N ALA A 407 38.94 8.43 -17.23
CA ALA A 407 38.83 8.45 -15.77
C ALA A 407 38.96 9.86 -15.17
N TYR A 408 39.55 10.81 -15.92
CA TYR A 408 39.59 12.21 -15.53
C TYR A 408 39.31 13.11 -16.73
N LEU A 409 38.67 14.25 -16.47
CA LEU A 409 38.52 15.34 -17.42
C LEU A 409 39.31 16.56 -16.96
N GLN A 410 39.86 17.27 -17.93
CA GLN A 410 40.41 18.59 -17.72
C GLN A 410 39.59 19.62 -18.49
N PHE A 411 39.11 20.64 -17.79
CA PHE A 411 38.43 21.76 -18.42
C PHE A 411 39.44 22.62 -19.19
N TYR A 412 39.11 22.96 -20.43
CA TYR A 412 39.96 23.82 -21.24
C TYR A 412 39.15 24.87 -21.99
N MET A 413 39.83 25.97 -22.27
CA MET A 413 39.36 27.03 -23.14
C MET A 413 40.39 27.22 -24.24
N SER A 414 39.94 27.54 -25.45
CA SER A 414 40.85 27.71 -26.57
C SER A 414 40.30 28.71 -27.57
N PHE A 415 41.20 29.49 -28.14
CA PHE A 415 40.96 30.17 -29.41
C PHE A 415 41.73 29.43 -30.49
N SER A 416 41.02 28.78 -31.40
CA SER A 416 41.67 27.98 -32.44
C SER A 416 42.44 28.86 -33.44
N SER A 417 43.35 28.25 -34.18
CA SER A 417 44.18 28.95 -35.17
C SER A 417 43.33 29.83 -36.07
N ASN A 418 43.67 31.12 -36.09
CA ASN A 418 42.76 32.16 -36.55
C ASN A 418 43.18 32.77 -37.90
N GLY A 419 44.36 32.41 -38.43
CA GLY A 419 44.92 32.98 -39.65
C GLY A 419 45.39 34.44 -39.53
N GLU A 420 45.23 35.05 -38.36
CA GLU A 420 45.64 36.41 -37.99
C GLU A 420 45.93 36.49 -36.49
N THR A 421 46.48 37.62 -36.02
CA THR A 421 46.94 37.82 -34.63
C THR A 421 46.41 39.08 -33.93
N THR A 422 45.48 39.83 -34.52
CA THR A 422 44.93 41.08 -33.97
C THR A 422 43.63 40.90 -33.19
N ASN A 423 42.96 39.76 -33.32
CA ASN A 423 41.72 39.47 -32.59
C ASN A 423 41.97 38.77 -31.23
N LYS A 424 40.94 38.71 -30.40
CA LYS A 424 40.93 37.97 -29.13
C LYS A 424 39.58 37.29 -28.92
N PHE A 425 39.58 36.18 -28.19
CA PHE A 425 38.37 35.56 -27.65
C PHE A 425 38.31 35.85 -26.15
N TYR A 426 37.19 36.41 -25.70
CA TYR A 426 36.90 36.59 -24.28
C TYR A 426 35.91 35.52 -23.84
N VAL A 427 36.16 34.92 -22.69
CA VAL A 427 35.32 33.89 -22.09
C VAL A 427 35.18 34.12 -20.59
N ASP A 428 33.97 33.90 -20.08
CA ASP A 428 33.61 34.21 -18.71
C ASP A 428 32.37 33.42 -18.24
N ASN A 429 32.03 33.49 -16.95
CA ASN A 429 30.89 32.83 -16.31
C ASN A 429 30.83 31.32 -16.59
N LEU A 430 31.94 30.63 -16.31
CA LEU A 430 32.13 29.21 -16.58
C LEU A 430 31.33 28.33 -15.61
N ILE A 431 30.59 27.36 -16.15
CA ILE A 431 29.88 26.36 -15.37
C ILE A 431 30.23 24.99 -15.90
N TRP A 432 30.60 24.10 -14.99
CA TRP A 432 30.72 22.67 -15.22
C TRP A 432 30.09 21.95 -14.03
N ARG A 433 29.08 21.11 -14.27
CA ARG A 433 28.40 20.33 -13.22
C ARG A 433 28.20 18.90 -13.68
N ARG A 434 28.03 17.98 -12.73
CA ARG A 434 27.47 16.66 -13.01
C ARG A 434 25.97 16.80 -13.25
N LYS A 435 25.45 16.11 -14.26
CA LYS A 435 24.00 16.04 -14.47
C LYS A 435 23.49 14.87 -13.62
N ALA A 436 22.80 15.16 -12.51
CA ALA A 436 22.25 14.12 -11.66
C ALA A 436 21.15 13.35 -12.40
N GLY A 437 21.34 12.04 -12.61
CA GLY A 437 20.23 11.11 -12.81
C GLY A 437 19.51 10.97 -11.47
N GLY A 438 18.33 11.57 -11.35
CA GLY A 438 17.60 11.68 -10.09
C GLY A 438 16.99 10.36 -9.64
N ASP A 439 17.82 9.39 -9.27
CA ASP A 439 17.37 8.12 -8.71
C ASP A 439 17.10 8.27 -7.20
N LEU A 440 15.89 7.89 -6.80
CA LEU A 440 15.54 7.73 -5.39
C LEU A 440 15.87 6.30 -4.96
N ILE A 441 16.98 6.12 -4.25
CA ILE A 441 17.41 4.82 -3.71
C ILE A 441 16.93 4.73 -2.24
N VAL A 442 16.18 3.67 -1.90
CA VAL A 442 15.62 3.46 -0.55
C VAL A 442 16.10 2.13 0.00
N ASP A 443 16.85 2.16 1.11
CA ASP A 443 17.25 0.97 1.87
C ASP A 443 16.08 0.51 2.75
N GLY A 444 15.08 -0.15 2.13
CA GLY A 444 13.86 -0.60 2.81
C GLY A 444 12.64 -0.67 1.90
N GLY A 445 11.45 -0.44 2.46
CA GLY A 445 10.18 -0.37 1.72
C GLY A 445 9.78 1.06 1.37
N ILE A 446 9.11 1.24 0.23
CA ILE A 446 8.48 2.51 -0.16
C ILE A 446 6.98 2.43 0.14
N GLU A 447 6.49 3.25 1.08
CA GLU A 447 5.05 3.39 1.36
C GLU A 447 4.47 4.59 0.60
N GLY A 448 3.93 4.35 -0.59
CA GLY A 448 3.35 5.40 -1.45
C GLY A 448 1.83 5.46 -1.33
N ARG A 449 1.27 6.56 -0.80
CA ARG A 449 -0.21 6.79 -0.79
C ARG A 449 -0.76 7.29 -2.12
N HIS A 450 0.08 7.93 -2.95
CA HIS A 450 -0.33 8.58 -4.20
C HIS A 450 0.71 8.33 -5.31
N VAL A 451 0.79 7.08 -5.76
CA VAL A 451 1.53 6.75 -6.98
C VAL A 451 0.58 6.91 -8.17
N LYS A 452 0.94 7.74 -9.15
CA LYS A 452 0.08 8.04 -10.30
C LYS A 452 -0.15 6.78 -11.16
N ALA A 453 -1.38 6.56 -11.63
CA ALA A 453 -1.65 5.45 -12.56
C ALA A 453 -0.72 5.51 -13.78
N LYS A 454 -0.17 4.35 -14.19
CA LYS A 454 0.80 4.18 -15.30
C LYS A 454 2.21 4.74 -15.07
N SER A 455 2.57 5.13 -13.83
CA SER A 455 3.90 5.70 -13.53
C SER A 455 4.90 4.71 -12.92
N VAL A 456 4.56 3.42 -12.83
CA VAL A 456 5.46 2.36 -12.35
C VAL A 456 5.65 1.35 -13.46
N SER A 457 6.89 1.18 -13.95
CA SER A 457 7.29 0.02 -14.74
C SER A 457 7.86 -1.05 -13.82
N PHE A 458 7.39 -2.28 -13.95
CA PHE A 458 7.92 -3.42 -13.19
C PHE A 458 8.92 -4.20 -14.05
N ASP A 459 10.04 -3.56 -14.37
CA ASP A 459 11.05 -4.21 -15.23
C ASP A 459 11.82 -5.31 -14.46
N SER A 460 11.76 -5.35 -13.12
CA SER A 460 12.52 -6.31 -12.28
C SER A 460 11.93 -6.59 -10.88
N LEU A 461 10.65 -6.98 -10.76
CA LEU A 461 10.09 -7.47 -9.48
C LEU A 461 10.68 -8.86 -9.14
N GLN A 462 11.56 -8.94 -8.13
CA GLN A 462 12.20 -10.20 -7.72
C GLN A 462 12.16 -10.43 -6.20
N GLY A 463 11.39 -11.44 -5.74
CA GLY A 463 11.28 -11.90 -4.35
C GLY A 463 10.20 -11.20 -3.49
N GLY A 464 9.42 -11.96 -2.70
CA GLY A 464 8.39 -11.46 -1.76
C GLY A 464 6.95 -12.00 -1.99
N ILE A 465 5.98 -11.55 -1.19
CA ILE A 465 4.53 -11.80 -1.38
C ILE A 465 3.91 -10.54 -1.99
N ALA A 466 3.40 -10.64 -3.21
CA ALA A 466 2.60 -9.58 -3.83
C ALA A 466 1.18 -9.63 -3.28
N GLN A 467 0.94 -8.88 -2.21
CA GLN A 467 -0.35 -8.80 -1.55
C GLN A 467 -1.15 -7.66 -2.18
N PHE A 468 -2.05 -7.99 -3.10
CA PHE A 468 -3.00 -7.05 -3.67
C PHE A 468 -4.22 -6.98 -2.74
N GLY A 469 -4.45 -5.81 -2.15
CA GLY A 469 -5.49 -5.67 -1.12
C GLY A 469 -5.01 -6.07 0.28
N GLY A 470 -5.89 -5.94 1.28
CA GLY A 470 -5.49 -5.92 2.70
C GLY A 470 -5.66 -4.52 3.32
N SER A 471 -5.32 -4.32 4.59
CA SER A 471 -5.60 -3.07 5.32
C SER A 471 -4.51 -2.00 5.10
N SER A 472 -4.69 -0.83 4.49
CA SER A 472 -5.91 -0.02 4.23
C SER A 472 -6.22 0.21 2.73
N ASN A 473 -6.77 -0.81 2.07
CA ASN A 473 -8.14 -0.78 1.54
C ASN A 473 -8.31 -1.27 0.10
N GLY A 474 -8.64 -2.56 0.01
CA GLY A 474 -9.62 -3.01 -0.97
C GLY A 474 -9.36 -4.42 -1.46
N ASN A 475 -10.19 -4.85 -2.40
CA ASN A 475 -9.98 -6.08 -3.13
C ASN A 475 -8.75 -5.91 -4.03
N GLY A 476 -7.86 -6.90 -4.01
CA GLY A 476 -6.75 -6.95 -4.94
C GLY A 476 -7.27 -7.13 -6.36
N ARG A 477 -7.27 -6.07 -7.16
CA ARG A 477 -7.79 -6.09 -8.52
C ARG A 477 -6.67 -6.19 -9.53
N ILE A 478 -6.72 -7.17 -10.41
CA ILE A 478 -5.86 -7.28 -11.58
C ILE A 478 -6.77 -7.36 -12.80
N GLU A 479 -6.60 -6.47 -13.78
CA GLU A 479 -7.41 -6.46 -15.00
C GLU A 479 -6.54 -6.32 -16.25
N VAL A 480 -7.05 -6.92 -17.32
CA VAL A 480 -6.38 -7.09 -18.59
C VAL A 480 -7.32 -6.56 -19.65
N TYR A 481 -6.90 -5.51 -20.33
CA TYR A 481 -7.62 -4.86 -21.41
C TYR A 481 -6.99 -5.20 -22.76
N ASN A 482 -7.75 -5.16 -23.85
CA ASN A 482 -7.25 -5.38 -25.21
C ASN A 482 -6.73 -4.08 -25.86
N GLU A 483 -6.29 -4.16 -27.13
CA GLU A 483 -5.76 -3.02 -27.91
C GLU A 483 -6.78 -1.90 -28.15
N ASN A 484 -8.06 -2.20 -27.96
CA ASN A 484 -9.16 -1.26 -28.08
C ASN A 484 -9.63 -0.74 -26.70
N ASP A 485 -8.84 -0.96 -25.64
CA ASP A 485 -9.15 -0.62 -24.26
C ASP A 485 -10.40 -1.32 -23.70
N GLU A 486 -10.72 -2.53 -24.20
CA GLU A 486 -11.85 -3.34 -23.70
C GLU A 486 -11.33 -4.38 -22.70
N LEU A 487 -11.97 -4.51 -21.54
CA LEU A 487 -11.61 -5.52 -20.54
C LEU A 487 -11.88 -6.93 -21.10
N ILE A 488 -10.84 -7.77 -21.13
CA ILE A 488 -10.91 -9.14 -21.69
C ILE A 488 -10.63 -10.24 -20.67
N ALA A 489 -9.87 -9.94 -19.61
CA ALA A 489 -9.67 -10.87 -18.52
C ALA A 489 -9.42 -10.09 -17.24
N SER A 490 -9.88 -10.61 -16.12
CA SER A 490 -9.67 -9.97 -14.85
C SER A 490 -9.40 -11.03 -13.78
N LEU A 491 -8.22 -10.94 -13.18
CA LEU A 491 -7.91 -11.56 -11.89
C LEU A 491 -8.14 -10.53 -10.81
N ASP A 492 -9.35 -10.01 -10.85
CA ASP A 492 -9.82 -9.19 -9.78
C ASP A 492 -10.19 -10.14 -8.65
N ALA A 493 -9.76 -9.85 -7.44
CA ALA A 493 -10.36 -10.46 -6.27
C ALA A 493 -11.87 -10.15 -6.21
N ALA A 494 -12.34 -9.13 -6.95
CA ALA A 494 -13.74 -8.89 -7.27
C ALA A 494 -14.27 -9.60 -8.55
N GLN A 495 -13.46 -10.31 -9.36
CA GLN A 495 -13.92 -11.01 -10.59
C GLN A 495 -13.35 -12.41 -10.91
N GLY A 496 -12.26 -12.96 -10.33
CA GLY A 496 -11.92 -14.38 -10.64
C GLY A 496 -10.54 -15.04 -10.43
N GLY A 497 -9.42 -14.42 -10.01
CA GLY A 497 -8.62 -15.16 -9.00
C GLY A 497 -7.14 -15.60 -9.13
N PHE A 498 -6.82 -16.88 -9.46
CA PHE A 498 -5.80 -17.70 -8.72
C PHE A 498 -5.26 -19.02 -9.39
N SER A 499 -4.21 -19.69 -8.84
CA SER A 499 -3.48 -20.88 -9.42
C SER A 499 -3.36 -22.13 -8.54
N ASP A 500 -2.93 -21.99 -7.29
CA ASP A 500 -3.52 -22.81 -6.24
C ASP A 500 -4.74 -22.04 -5.82
N LEU A 501 -5.86 -22.58 -6.26
CA LEU A 501 -7.08 -22.26 -5.59
C LEU A 501 -7.21 -23.25 -4.43
N TYR A 502 -6.61 -22.87 -3.30
CA TYR A 502 -7.04 -23.43 -2.04
C TYR A 502 -8.46 -22.94 -1.76
N VAL A 503 -9.40 -23.70 -2.30
CA VAL A 503 -10.85 -23.60 -2.07
C VAL A 503 -11.34 -24.96 -1.63
N GLY A 504 -12.42 -24.96 -0.85
CA GLY A 504 -13.16 -26.19 -0.66
C GLY A 504 -13.64 -26.78 -2.00
N ASN A 505 -14.15 -25.94 -2.92
CA ASN A 505 -14.77 -26.33 -4.19
C ASN A 505 -14.40 -25.39 -5.36
N PHE A 506 -14.15 -25.95 -6.56
CA PHE A 506 -13.84 -25.23 -7.79
C PHE A 506 -14.81 -25.64 -8.92
N ASP A 507 -15.80 -24.80 -9.24
CA ASP A 507 -16.81 -25.04 -10.28
C ASP A 507 -16.35 -24.47 -11.63
N SER A 508 -15.93 -25.35 -12.54
CA SER A 508 -15.45 -24.98 -13.88
C SER A 508 -15.89 -26.01 -14.91
N PRO A 509 -16.47 -25.59 -16.06
CA PRO A 509 -16.95 -26.51 -17.10
C PRO A 509 -15.83 -27.32 -17.77
N THR A 510 -14.56 -26.98 -17.52
CA THR A 510 -13.38 -27.67 -18.08
C THR A 510 -12.59 -28.49 -17.07
N VAL A 511 -12.98 -28.47 -15.78
CA VAL A 511 -12.27 -29.17 -14.71
C VAL A 511 -13.12 -30.34 -14.21
N VAL A 512 -12.51 -31.51 -14.07
CA VAL A 512 -13.20 -32.74 -13.67
C VAL A 512 -13.49 -32.70 -12.18
N GLU A 513 -14.77 -32.66 -11.80
CA GLU A 513 -15.20 -32.68 -10.40
C GLU A 513 -14.80 -33.99 -9.71
N TYR A 514 -14.19 -33.84 -8.52
CA TYR A 514 -13.88 -34.92 -7.59
C TYR A 514 -14.95 -35.01 -6.50
N GLY A 515 -15.36 -36.22 -6.11
CA GLY A 515 -16.21 -36.45 -4.93
C GLY A 515 -15.94 -37.77 -4.23
N ALA A 516 -15.98 -37.77 -2.90
CA ALA A 516 -15.79 -38.97 -2.07
C ALA A 516 -16.96 -39.26 -1.12
N ASP A 517 -17.87 -38.30 -0.92
CA ASP A 517 -19.03 -38.46 -0.07
C ASP A 517 -20.11 -39.33 -0.73
N ASP A 518 -20.86 -40.06 0.09
CA ASP A 518 -21.99 -40.85 -0.38
C ASP A 518 -23.14 -39.96 -0.86
N ILE A 519 -23.66 -40.27 -2.05
CA ILE A 519 -24.78 -39.54 -2.69
C ILE A 519 -26.02 -40.43 -2.66
N ASN A 520 -27.15 -39.89 -2.18
CA ASN A 520 -28.44 -40.57 -2.24
C ASN A 520 -29.47 -39.71 -2.99
N LEU A 521 -29.90 -40.19 -4.16
CA LEU A 521 -30.83 -39.50 -5.04
C LEU A 521 -32.13 -40.31 -5.20
N PHE A 522 -33.24 -39.61 -5.40
CA PHE A 522 -34.58 -40.17 -5.46
C PHE A 522 -35.28 -39.69 -6.73
N VAL A 523 -35.88 -40.62 -7.48
CA VAL A 523 -36.50 -40.36 -8.79
C VAL A 523 -37.94 -40.90 -8.80
N SER A 524 -38.88 -40.13 -9.34
CA SER A 524 -40.29 -40.54 -9.46
C SER A 524 -40.91 -39.99 -10.75
N ASP A 525 -41.86 -40.74 -11.34
CA ASP A 525 -42.64 -40.30 -12.50
C ASP A 525 -43.93 -39.53 -12.12
N ARG A 526 -44.23 -39.48 -10.82
CA ARG A 526 -45.47 -38.93 -10.26
C ARG A 526 -45.26 -38.31 -8.89
N LEU A 527 -46.17 -37.43 -8.48
CA LEU A 527 -46.33 -37.02 -7.08
C LEU A 527 -46.58 -38.25 -6.20
N LEU A 528 -45.77 -38.38 -5.15
CA LEU A 528 -45.89 -39.46 -4.16
C LEU A 528 -46.72 -38.97 -2.97
N GLU A 529 -47.49 -39.87 -2.35
CA GLU A 529 -48.39 -39.57 -1.23
C GLU A 529 -47.65 -39.41 0.12
N TYR A 530 -46.63 -38.55 0.14
CA TYR A 530 -45.95 -38.13 1.37
C TYR A 530 -46.37 -36.71 1.75
N SER A 531 -46.45 -36.43 3.05
CA SER A 531 -46.74 -35.08 3.53
C SER A 531 -45.67 -34.10 3.04
N GLY A 532 -46.09 -33.05 2.34
CA GLY A 532 -45.20 -32.05 1.77
C GLY A 532 -44.49 -32.47 0.47
N ALA A 533 -44.91 -33.58 -0.15
CA ALA A 533 -44.40 -33.97 -1.45
C ALA A 533 -44.81 -32.97 -2.55
N ILE A 534 -43.90 -32.76 -3.50
CA ILE A 534 -44.14 -31.99 -4.72
C ILE A 534 -44.08 -32.88 -5.96
N GLU A 535 -44.60 -32.38 -7.07
CA GLU A 535 -44.44 -33.05 -8.36
C GLU A 535 -42.94 -33.23 -8.67
N PRO A 536 -42.54 -34.40 -9.22
CA PRO A 536 -41.15 -34.64 -9.57
C PRO A 536 -40.61 -33.59 -10.53
N ASN A 537 -39.39 -33.12 -10.27
CA ASN A 537 -38.78 -32.04 -11.03
C ASN A 537 -37.26 -32.17 -11.01
N ASP A 538 -36.61 -32.12 -12.17
CA ASP A 538 -35.15 -32.19 -12.30
C ASP A 538 -34.45 -30.90 -11.82
N ASP A 539 -35.20 -29.82 -11.58
CA ASP A 539 -34.68 -28.60 -10.96
C ASP A 539 -34.62 -28.67 -9.42
N ASN A 540 -35.19 -29.70 -8.79
CA ASN A 540 -35.21 -29.82 -7.33
C ASN A 540 -33.99 -30.58 -6.78
N GLU A 541 -33.82 -30.63 -5.45
CA GLU A 541 -32.64 -31.23 -4.81
C GLU A 541 -32.50 -32.75 -5.03
N GLY A 542 -33.61 -33.48 -5.24
CA GLY A 542 -33.57 -34.92 -5.49
C GLY A 542 -33.11 -35.80 -4.33
N THR A 543 -32.88 -35.23 -3.14
CA THR A 543 -32.30 -35.92 -1.97
C THR A 543 -33.34 -36.59 -1.06
N GLY A 544 -34.63 -36.61 -1.47
CA GLY A 544 -35.68 -37.32 -0.73
C GLY A 544 -37.00 -37.48 -1.49
N TRP A 545 -37.88 -38.36 -1.00
CA TRP A 545 -39.18 -38.64 -1.65
C TRP A 545 -40.19 -37.49 -1.63
N THR A 546 -39.98 -36.46 -0.81
CA THR A 546 -40.82 -35.24 -0.83
C THR A 546 -40.46 -34.31 -1.98
N LYS A 547 -39.23 -34.40 -2.52
CA LYS A 547 -38.76 -33.62 -3.66
C LYS A 547 -37.93 -34.53 -4.59
N PRO A 548 -38.54 -35.52 -5.25
CA PRO A 548 -37.82 -36.43 -6.13
C PRO A 548 -37.54 -35.79 -7.49
N LEU A 549 -36.45 -36.23 -8.14
CA LEU A 549 -36.15 -35.90 -9.53
C LEU A 549 -37.17 -36.56 -10.47
N ALA A 550 -37.36 -35.97 -11.65
CA ALA A 550 -38.23 -36.52 -12.68
C ALA A 550 -37.54 -37.59 -13.53
N THR A 551 -36.21 -37.55 -13.64
CA THR A 551 -35.45 -38.47 -14.50
C THR A 551 -34.25 -39.12 -13.80
N VAL A 552 -33.91 -40.35 -14.22
CA VAL A 552 -32.65 -41.01 -13.85
C VAL A 552 -31.46 -40.33 -14.52
N THR A 553 -31.66 -39.77 -15.71
CA THR A 553 -30.64 -39.01 -16.44
C THR A 553 -30.10 -37.85 -15.62
N GLU A 554 -30.97 -37.04 -15.00
CA GLU A 554 -30.53 -35.95 -14.12
C GLU A 554 -29.84 -36.49 -12.86
N ALA A 555 -30.34 -37.59 -12.28
CA ALA A 555 -29.68 -38.22 -11.14
C ALA A 555 -28.24 -38.65 -11.46
N ILE A 556 -27.99 -39.20 -12.65
CA ILE A 556 -26.64 -39.56 -13.11
C ILE A 556 -25.77 -38.31 -13.32
N ARG A 557 -26.33 -37.22 -13.85
CA ARG A 557 -25.61 -35.96 -14.11
C ARG A 557 -25.04 -35.34 -12.83
N ARG A 558 -25.69 -35.57 -11.68
CA ARG A 558 -25.30 -35.04 -10.36
C ARG A 558 -24.16 -35.79 -9.68
N ILE A 559 -23.68 -36.88 -10.28
CA ILE A 559 -22.57 -37.65 -9.75
C ILE A 559 -21.28 -37.10 -10.37
N PRO A 560 -20.26 -36.73 -9.56
CA PRO A 560 -18.96 -36.29 -10.06
C PRO A 560 -18.33 -37.34 -10.99
N LYS A 561 -17.60 -36.89 -12.01
CA LYS A 561 -16.97 -37.81 -12.97
C LYS A 561 -15.77 -38.56 -12.38
N TYR A 562 -15.03 -37.94 -11.45
CA TYR A 562 -14.07 -38.62 -10.60
C TYR A 562 -14.69 -38.84 -9.22
N TYR A 563 -15.05 -40.08 -8.91
CA TYR A 563 -15.86 -40.39 -7.74
C TYR A 563 -15.38 -41.61 -6.96
N ASP A 564 -15.07 -41.39 -5.68
CA ASP A 564 -14.62 -42.41 -4.73
C ASP A 564 -15.72 -42.82 -3.73
N GLY A 565 -16.84 -42.09 -3.70
CA GLY A 565 -17.98 -42.39 -2.81
C GLY A 565 -18.93 -43.47 -3.33
N LYS A 566 -20.04 -43.68 -2.63
CA LYS A 566 -21.15 -44.54 -3.07
C LYS A 566 -22.36 -43.70 -3.46
N ALA A 567 -22.68 -43.67 -4.75
CA ALA A 567 -23.89 -43.03 -5.26
C ALA A 567 -25.02 -44.06 -5.35
N THR A 568 -26.19 -43.75 -4.80
CA THR A 568 -27.39 -44.58 -4.88
C THR A 568 -28.53 -43.77 -5.50
N ILE A 569 -29.08 -44.27 -6.61
CA ILE A 569 -30.24 -43.69 -7.29
C ILE A 569 -31.44 -44.59 -7.00
N ASN A 570 -32.39 -44.09 -6.22
CA ASN A 570 -33.60 -44.80 -5.82
C ASN A 570 -34.78 -44.38 -6.70
N VAL A 571 -35.28 -45.30 -7.51
CA VAL A 571 -36.46 -45.05 -8.35
C VAL A 571 -37.71 -45.52 -7.62
N ALA A 572 -38.74 -44.67 -7.58
CA ALA A 572 -39.99 -45.00 -6.92
C ALA A 572 -40.59 -46.30 -7.50
N TYR A 573 -41.22 -47.08 -6.63
CA TYR A 573 -41.85 -48.32 -7.02
C TYR A 573 -42.92 -48.06 -8.11
N ASN A 574 -43.05 -49.00 -9.05
CA ASN A 574 -44.00 -48.96 -10.16
C ASN A 574 -43.95 -47.72 -11.06
N SER A 575 -42.89 -46.89 -11.00
CA SER A 575 -42.73 -45.74 -11.90
C SER A 575 -42.69 -46.17 -13.37
N LEU A 576 -43.28 -45.37 -14.23
CA LEU A 576 -43.25 -45.51 -15.68
C LEU A 576 -42.31 -44.44 -16.27
N MET A 577 -41.04 -44.82 -16.43
CA MET A 577 -39.98 -43.92 -16.89
C MET A 577 -39.90 -43.96 -18.42
N TYR A 578 -40.01 -42.81 -19.07
CA TYR A 578 -39.94 -42.68 -20.53
C TYR A 578 -38.62 -42.02 -20.96
N GLU A 579 -37.51 -42.68 -20.69
CA GLU A 579 -36.18 -42.15 -20.95
C GLU A 579 -35.22 -43.22 -21.48
N ASN A 580 -34.21 -42.77 -22.24
CA ASN A 580 -32.96 -43.51 -22.38
C ASN A 580 -31.98 -42.86 -21.39
N PHE A 581 -31.21 -43.66 -20.66
CA PHE A 581 -30.20 -43.13 -19.76
C PHE A 581 -28.83 -43.70 -20.10
N GLU A 582 -27.81 -42.87 -19.89
CA GLU A 582 -26.41 -43.22 -20.15
C GLU A 582 -25.56 -43.06 -18.89
N ILE A 583 -24.83 -44.09 -18.50
CA ILE A 583 -23.80 -44.04 -17.46
C ILE A 583 -22.45 -44.16 -18.18
N SER A 584 -21.70 -43.07 -18.24
CA SER A 584 -20.52 -43.00 -19.10
C SER A 584 -19.39 -42.14 -18.55
N GLY A 585 -18.16 -42.65 -18.68
CA GLY A 585 -16.93 -41.92 -18.40
C GLY A 585 -16.62 -41.67 -16.94
N PHE A 586 -17.15 -42.50 -16.02
CA PHE A 586 -16.86 -42.37 -14.60
C PHE A 586 -15.54 -43.06 -14.22
N LEU A 587 -14.71 -42.38 -13.43
CA LEU A 587 -13.42 -42.85 -12.90
C LEU A 587 -13.35 -42.73 -11.37
N GLY A 588 -12.39 -43.43 -10.76
CA GLY A 588 -12.22 -43.49 -9.30
C GLY A 588 -12.34 -44.91 -8.75
N SER A 589 -12.47 -45.01 -7.43
CA SER A 589 -12.59 -46.27 -6.67
C SER A 589 -14.00 -46.54 -6.12
N GLY A 590 -14.92 -45.59 -6.30
CA GLY A 590 -16.28 -45.63 -5.78
C GLY A 590 -17.25 -46.52 -6.57
N SER A 591 -18.56 -46.26 -6.40
CA SER A 591 -19.61 -47.00 -7.12
C SER A 591 -20.87 -46.20 -7.39
N ILE A 592 -21.60 -46.59 -8.45
CA ILE A 592 -22.95 -46.10 -8.76
C ILE A 592 -23.93 -47.26 -8.65
N ASN A 593 -24.98 -47.08 -7.84
CA ASN A 593 -25.98 -48.10 -7.51
C ASN A 593 -27.36 -47.64 -7.95
N LEU A 594 -27.93 -48.28 -8.96
CA LEU A 594 -29.29 -48.02 -9.43
C LEU A 594 -30.25 -49.01 -8.76
N SER A 595 -31.07 -48.49 -7.84
CA SER A 595 -32.15 -49.23 -7.19
C SER A 595 -33.45 -48.96 -7.95
N LEU A 596 -33.73 -49.80 -8.95
CA LEU A 596 -34.86 -49.62 -9.87
C LEU A 596 -36.16 -50.27 -9.34
N GLY A 597 -36.05 -51.21 -8.39
CA GLY A 597 -37.22 -51.83 -7.75
C GLY A 597 -38.19 -52.47 -8.75
N SER A 598 -39.45 -52.04 -8.75
CA SER A 598 -40.49 -52.48 -9.70
C SER A 598 -40.77 -51.47 -10.82
N ALA A 599 -39.90 -50.47 -11.01
CA ALA A 599 -40.05 -49.46 -12.05
C ALA A 599 -39.92 -50.06 -13.46
N LYS A 600 -40.58 -49.42 -14.42
CA LYS A 600 -40.64 -49.79 -15.83
C LYS A 600 -40.06 -48.66 -16.67
N PHE A 601 -39.01 -48.95 -17.43
CA PHE A 601 -38.36 -48.01 -18.34
C PHE A 601 -38.75 -48.32 -19.78
N TYR A 602 -39.11 -47.29 -20.54
CA TYR A 602 -39.39 -47.36 -21.98
C TYR A 602 -38.27 -46.63 -22.72
N GLY A 603 -37.20 -47.38 -23.02
CA GLY A 603 -35.97 -46.86 -23.60
C GLY A 603 -34.83 -47.86 -23.48
N ASN A 604 -33.64 -47.46 -23.94
CA ASN A 604 -32.47 -48.30 -24.03
C ASN A 604 -31.34 -47.74 -23.13
N PRO A 605 -31.02 -48.41 -22.02
CA PRO A 605 -29.87 -48.07 -21.18
C PRO A 605 -28.54 -48.32 -21.89
N VAL A 606 -27.61 -47.38 -21.73
CA VAL A 606 -26.22 -47.52 -22.19
C VAL A 606 -25.27 -47.29 -21.02
N ILE A 607 -24.48 -48.29 -20.67
CA ILE A 607 -23.43 -48.20 -19.64
C ILE A 607 -22.10 -48.41 -20.35
N LYS A 608 -21.26 -47.37 -20.45
CA LYS A 608 -20.04 -47.45 -21.26
C LYS A 608 -18.83 -46.71 -20.67
N ASN A 609 -17.63 -47.22 -20.94
CA ASN A 609 -16.35 -46.55 -20.64
C ASN A 609 -16.19 -46.15 -19.16
N ASN A 610 -16.73 -46.94 -18.22
CA ASN A 610 -16.60 -46.66 -16.79
C ASN A 610 -15.47 -47.50 -16.18
N LEU A 611 -14.67 -46.85 -15.33
CA LEU A 611 -13.72 -47.52 -14.44
C LEU A 611 -14.32 -47.80 -13.05
N LEU A 612 -15.39 -47.08 -12.68
CA LEU A 612 -16.16 -47.38 -11.47
C LEU A 612 -16.97 -48.67 -11.57
N ASN A 613 -17.25 -49.24 -10.40
CA ASN A 613 -18.20 -50.34 -10.27
C ASN A 613 -19.63 -49.81 -10.43
N ILE A 614 -20.38 -50.39 -11.37
CA ILE A 614 -21.78 -50.03 -11.59
C ILE A 614 -22.68 -51.20 -11.16
N PHE A 615 -23.62 -50.93 -10.26
CA PHE A 615 -24.60 -51.88 -9.78
C PHE A 615 -26.00 -51.45 -10.21
N SER A 616 -26.81 -52.37 -10.71
CA SER A 616 -28.22 -52.10 -11.02
C SER A 616 -29.09 -53.26 -10.55
N THR A 617 -30.06 -52.96 -9.68
CA THR A 617 -30.92 -53.96 -9.03
C THR A 617 -32.40 -53.70 -9.34
N GLY A 618 -33.08 -54.73 -9.83
CA GLY A 618 -34.50 -54.69 -10.18
C GLY A 618 -34.80 -53.95 -11.48
N GLY A 619 -36.06 -53.56 -11.65
CA GLY A 619 -36.52 -52.79 -12.81
C GLY A 619 -36.84 -53.67 -14.03
N THR A 620 -37.74 -53.16 -14.86
CA THR A 620 -38.07 -53.74 -16.16
C THR A 620 -37.74 -52.75 -17.26
N ILE A 621 -36.89 -53.13 -18.21
CA ILE A 621 -36.53 -52.34 -19.39
C ILE A 621 -37.34 -52.85 -20.59
N ASN A 622 -38.07 -51.93 -21.22
CA ASN A 622 -38.78 -52.15 -22.47
C ASN A 622 -38.03 -51.44 -23.60
N GLY A 623 -37.23 -52.21 -24.35
CA GLY A 623 -36.40 -51.66 -25.41
C GLY A 623 -37.22 -51.13 -26.58
N LYS A 624 -36.64 -50.20 -27.32
CA LYS A 624 -37.22 -49.74 -28.59
C LYS A 624 -37.35 -50.89 -29.57
N LYS A 625 -38.43 -50.89 -30.35
CA LYS A 625 -38.72 -51.93 -31.34
C LYS A 625 -37.61 -52.00 -32.40
N LEU A 626 -37.14 -53.21 -32.73
CA LEU A 626 -36.11 -53.48 -33.75
C LEU A 626 -34.76 -52.76 -33.52
N ASP A 627 -34.40 -52.44 -32.28
CA ASP A 627 -33.10 -51.83 -31.98
C ASP A 627 -31.95 -52.87 -32.00
N TYR A 628 -30.71 -52.41 -32.06
CA TYR A 628 -29.54 -53.29 -32.05
C TYR A 628 -29.37 -54.02 -30.71
N ALA A 629 -29.34 -53.28 -29.61
CA ALA A 629 -29.23 -53.81 -28.25
C ALA A 629 -30.13 -53.03 -27.28
N VAL A 630 -30.83 -53.71 -26.38
CA VAL A 630 -31.67 -53.02 -25.39
C VAL A 630 -30.82 -52.42 -24.27
N VAL A 631 -29.93 -53.22 -23.69
CA VAL A 631 -28.99 -52.82 -22.64
C VAL A 631 -27.58 -53.02 -23.18
N SER A 632 -26.90 -51.90 -23.43
CA SER A 632 -25.52 -51.89 -23.95
C SER A 632 -24.52 -51.71 -22.82
N LEU A 633 -23.56 -52.64 -22.69
CA LEU A 633 -22.54 -52.68 -21.64
C LEU A 633 -21.15 -52.70 -22.30
N LEU A 634 -20.60 -51.51 -22.58
CA LEU A 634 -19.48 -51.33 -23.50
C LEU A 634 -18.23 -50.83 -22.77
N ARG A 635 -17.14 -51.61 -22.74
CA ARG A 635 -15.84 -51.18 -22.20
C ARG A 635 -15.90 -50.71 -20.74
N ASN A 636 -16.64 -51.42 -19.90
CA ASN A 636 -16.68 -51.16 -18.46
C ASN A 636 -15.69 -52.07 -17.73
N SER A 637 -15.08 -51.55 -16.65
CA SER A 637 -14.24 -52.35 -15.74
C SER A 637 -15.06 -53.46 -15.07
N TYR A 638 -16.22 -53.11 -14.50
CA TYR A 638 -17.12 -54.02 -13.81
C TYR A 638 -18.55 -53.47 -13.75
N VAL A 639 -19.52 -54.26 -14.22
CA VAL A 639 -20.96 -53.99 -14.06
C VAL A 639 -21.63 -55.21 -13.43
N ARG A 640 -22.50 -55.00 -12.45
CA ARG A 640 -23.34 -56.06 -11.87
C ARG A 640 -24.81 -55.72 -12.02
N LEU A 641 -25.55 -56.61 -12.65
CA LEU A 641 -26.99 -56.51 -12.87
C LEU A 641 -27.70 -57.58 -12.05
N GLU A 642 -28.67 -57.19 -11.24
CA GLU A 642 -29.42 -58.12 -10.39
C GLU A 642 -30.92 -57.98 -10.60
N LYS A 643 -31.63 -59.09 -10.79
CA LYS A 643 -33.12 -59.13 -10.87
C LYS A 643 -33.71 -58.18 -11.92
N MET A 644 -32.94 -57.80 -12.93
CA MET A 644 -33.41 -56.95 -14.02
C MET A 644 -34.20 -57.77 -15.04
N LYS A 645 -35.26 -57.20 -15.57
CA LYS A 645 -36.06 -57.82 -16.65
C LYS A 645 -35.99 -56.99 -17.92
N VAL A 646 -35.66 -57.61 -19.06
CA VAL A 646 -35.49 -56.89 -20.33
C VAL A 646 -36.35 -57.48 -21.43
N TYR A 647 -37.06 -56.61 -22.15
CA TYR A 647 -37.89 -56.94 -23.32
C TYR A 647 -37.37 -56.27 -24.58
N GLY A 648 -37.07 -57.09 -25.60
CA GLY A 648 -36.40 -56.70 -26.83
C GLY A 648 -37.28 -56.12 -27.92
N ASN A 649 -38.58 -56.43 -27.94
CA ASN A 649 -39.49 -56.00 -28.99
C ASN A 649 -38.95 -56.19 -30.43
N GLY A 650 -38.30 -57.34 -30.67
CA GLY A 650 -37.69 -57.69 -31.96
C GLY A 650 -36.26 -57.16 -32.15
N SER A 651 -35.62 -56.61 -31.12
CA SER A 651 -34.21 -56.21 -31.16
C SER A 651 -33.26 -57.37 -31.45
N SER A 652 -32.07 -57.07 -31.98
CA SER A 652 -31.05 -58.09 -32.25
C SER A 652 -30.54 -58.73 -30.97
N MET A 653 -30.38 -57.98 -29.89
CA MET A 653 -30.06 -58.55 -28.58
C MET A 653 -30.65 -57.77 -27.42
N ASN A 654 -30.87 -58.44 -26.28
CA ASN A 654 -31.30 -57.75 -25.07
C ASN A 654 -30.11 -57.20 -24.29
N PHE A 655 -29.14 -58.05 -23.94
CA PHE A 655 -27.92 -57.59 -23.27
C PHE A 655 -26.72 -57.74 -24.20
N ASP A 656 -25.91 -56.69 -24.29
CA ASP A 656 -24.68 -56.68 -25.08
C ASP A 656 -23.48 -56.27 -24.22
N THR A 657 -22.67 -57.26 -23.80
CA THR A 657 -21.39 -57.00 -23.12
C THR A 657 -20.25 -57.03 -24.14
N SER A 658 -19.60 -55.89 -24.35
CA SER A 658 -18.45 -55.77 -25.27
C SER A 658 -17.22 -55.22 -24.58
N ALA A 659 -16.07 -55.90 -24.70
CA ALA A 659 -14.77 -55.47 -24.19
C ALA A 659 -14.75 -55.03 -22.71
N GLY A 660 -15.50 -55.70 -21.84
CA GLY A 660 -15.60 -55.41 -20.40
C GLY A 660 -16.07 -56.62 -19.60
N PHE A 661 -16.23 -56.46 -18.28
CA PHE A 661 -16.72 -57.53 -17.40
C PHE A 661 -18.13 -57.21 -16.87
N THR A 662 -19.05 -58.16 -16.99
CA THR A 662 -20.41 -58.04 -16.45
C THR A 662 -20.78 -59.27 -15.63
N GLU A 663 -21.32 -59.04 -14.43
CA GLU A 663 -21.96 -60.06 -13.61
C GLU A 663 -23.48 -59.90 -13.69
N MET A 664 -24.20 -61.01 -13.89
CA MET A 664 -25.67 -61.01 -13.88
C MET A 664 -26.20 -62.06 -12.92
N ASP A 665 -27.05 -61.64 -12.00
CA ASP A 665 -27.73 -62.51 -11.05
C ASP A 665 -29.25 -62.37 -11.16
N GLN A 666 -29.96 -63.48 -11.33
CA GLN A 666 -31.43 -63.51 -11.40
C GLN A 666 -32.07 -62.60 -12.48
N CYS A 667 -31.31 -62.18 -13.50
CA CYS A 667 -31.82 -61.39 -14.61
C CYS A 667 -32.70 -62.21 -15.58
N GLU A 668 -33.64 -61.53 -16.23
CA GLU A 668 -34.58 -62.10 -17.19
C GLU A 668 -34.51 -61.38 -18.56
N THR A 669 -34.62 -62.14 -19.65
CA THR A 669 -34.51 -61.63 -21.02
C THR A 669 -35.60 -62.21 -21.94
N TYR A 670 -36.29 -61.37 -22.73
CA TYR A 670 -37.40 -61.78 -23.60
C TYR A 670 -37.48 -60.98 -24.90
N GLY A 671 -38.01 -61.58 -25.97
CA GLY A 671 -38.45 -60.84 -27.16
C GLY A 671 -37.34 -60.20 -28.01
N ALA A 672 -36.10 -60.70 -27.93
CA ALA A 672 -34.99 -60.36 -28.83
C ALA A 672 -34.52 -61.60 -29.60
N ASP A 673 -33.74 -61.39 -30.68
CA ASP A 673 -33.11 -62.49 -31.41
C ASP A 673 -32.06 -63.23 -30.55
N LEU A 674 -31.28 -62.47 -29.79
CA LEU A 674 -30.25 -62.96 -28.88
C LEU A 674 -30.53 -62.51 -27.43
N GLY A 675 -30.47 -63.43 -26.48
CA GLY A 675 -30.81 -63.16 -25.07
C GLY A 675 -29.73 -62.36 -24.35
N ILE A 676 -28.67 -63.05 -23.94
CA ILE A 676 -27.49 -62.46 -23.29
C ILE A 676 -26.30 -62.64 -24.22
N SER A 677 -25.70 -61.54 -24.66
CA SER A 677 -24.53 -61.54 -25.55
C SER A 677 -23.24 -61.11 -24.87
N SER A 678 -22.16 -61.85 -25.12
CA SER A 678 -20.78 -61.48 -24.80
C SER A 678 -19.95 -61.42 -26.07
N ARG A 679 -19.36 -60.26 -26.38
CA ARG A 679 -18.74 -60.00 -27.69
C ARG A 679 -17.40 -59.28 -27.59
N TYR A 680 -16.54 -59.48 -28.58
CA TYR A 680 -15.30 -58.70 -28.80
C TYR A 680 -14.44 -58.56 -27.52
N GLY A 681 -14.09 -59.68 -26.89
CA GLY A 681 -13.33 -59.72 -25.63
C GLY A 681 -14.17 -59.42 -24.38
N GLY A 682 -15.48 -59.32 -24.50
CA GLY A 682 -16.41 -59.24 -23.36
C GLY A 682 -16.38 -60.50 -22.50
N ARG A 683 -16.68 -60.35 -21.21
CA ARG A 683 -16.75 -61.44 -20.24
C ARG A 683 -18.02 -61.30 -19.40
N VAL A 684 -18.84 -62.34 -19.37
CA VAL A 684 -20.11 -62.35 -18.62
C VAL A 684 -20.14 -63.50 -17.63
N PHE A 685 -20.30 -63.19 -16.34
CA PHE A 685 -20.59 -64.17 -15.29
C PHE A 685 -22.09 -64.23 -15.02
N LEU A 686 -22.69 -65.43 -15.06
CA LEU A 686 -24.13 -65.65 -14.91
C LEU A 686 -24.46 -66.50 -13.69
N THR A 687 -25.47 -66.08 -12.93
CA THR A 687 -26.08 -66.86 -11.86
C THR A 687 -27.60 -66.79 -11.94
N ASN A 688 -28.27 -67.94 -12.05
CA ASN A 688 -29.73 -68.05 -11.95
C ASN A 688 -30.55 -67.12 -12.89
N CYS A 689 -30.02 -66.80 -14.07
CA CYS A 689 -30.74 -66.02 -15.08
C CYS A 689 -31.77 -66.90 -15.80
N LYS A 690 -32.79 -66.29 -16.43
CA LYS A 690 -33.80 -67.04 -17.20
C LYS A 690 -34.38 -66.21 -18.33
N GLY A 691 -35.30 -66.80 -19.10
CA GLY A 691 -36.01 -66.13 -20.17
C GLY A 691 -35.89 -66.85 -21.51
N SER A 692 -36.18 -66.15 -22.60
CA SER A 692 -36.19 -66.70 -23.95
C SER A 692 -35.72 -65.70 -25.01
N ALA A 693 -35.00 -66.20 -26.02
CA ALA A 693 -34.66 -65.46 -27.23
C ALA A 693 -35.01 -66.28 -28.49
N THR A 694 -35.17 -65.62 -29.64
CA THR A 694 -35.55 -66.29 -30.90
C THR A 694 -34.50 -67.30 -31.37
N THR A 695 -33.24 -66.88 -31.40
CA THR A 695 -32.14 -67.70 -31.92
C THR A 695 -31.33 -68.34 -30.79
N TYR A 696 -30.66 -67.51 -29.96
CA TYR A 696 -29.78 -67.99 -28.90
C TYR A 696 -30.10 -67.35 -27.54
N GLY A 697 -30.32 -68.18 -26.52
CA GLY A 697 -30.48 -67.70 -25.14
C GLY A 697 -29.18 -67.06 -24.62
N LEU A 698 -28.06 -67.74 -24.83
CA LEU A 698 -26.70 -67.24 -24.61
C LEU A 698 -25.94 -67.15 -25.93
N HIS A 699 -25.42 -65.98 -26.26
CA HIS A 699 -24.67 -65.76 -27.50
C HIS A 699 -23.26 -65.22 -27.21
N CYS A 700 -22.24 -65.90 -27.71
CA CYS A 700 -20.85 -65.53 -27.46
C CYS A 700 -20.11 -65.35 -28.79
N TYR A 701 -19.64 -64.13 -29.09
CA TYR A 701 -18.89 -63.79 -30.31
C TYR A 701 -17.49 -63.25 -29.96
N GLY A 702 -16.47 -64.12 -29.97
CA GLY A 702 -15.11 -63.73 -29.60
C GLY A 702 -14.96 -63.20 -28.16
N GLY A 703 -15.82 -63.64 -27.22
CA GLY A 703 -15.75 -63.33 -25.78
C GLY A 703 -15.92 -64.58 -24.92
N ASP A 704 -16.28 -64.40 -23.64
CA ASP A 704 -16.58 -65.50 -22.71
C ASP A 704 -17.92 -65.27 -21.98
N ILE A 705 -18.69 -66.34 -21.83
CA ILE A 705 -19.83 -66.43 -20.89
C ILE A 705 -19.58 -67.60 -19.96
N PHE A 706 -19.70 -67.41 -18.65
CA PHE A 706 -19.48 -68.48 -17.68
C PHE A 706 -20.30 -68.32 -16.40
N GLY A 707 -20.40 -69.36 -15.59
CA GLY A 707 -21.17 -69.31 -14.34
C GLY A 707 -21.91 -70.59 -13.99
N GLN A 708 -23.04 -70.45 -13.29
CA GLN A 708 -23.79 -71.56 -12.70
C GLN A 708 -25.32 -71.30 -12.63
N GLY A 709 -26.09 -72.35 -12.34
CA GLY A 709 -27.53 -72.23 -12.10
C GLY A 709 -28.34 -72.23 -13.40
N THR A 710 -29.39 -71.41 -13.47
CA THR A 710 -30.23 -71.32 -14.68
C THR A 710 -29.72 -70.29 -15.69
N ALA A 711 -30.10 -70.46 -16.96
CA ALA A 711 -29.85 -69.51 -18.04
C ALA A 711 -31.08 -69.39 -18.99
N PRO A 712 -31.20 -68.29 -19.76
CA PRO A 712 -32.26 -68.15 -20.78
C PRO A 712 -32.14 -69.18 -21.91
N SER A 713 -33.28 -69.65 -22.42
CA SER A 713 -33.36 -70.57 -23.55
C SER A 713 -33.36 -69.84 -24.89
N GLY A 714 -32.89 -70.49 -25.96
CA GLY A 714 -33.04 -69.99 -27.32
C GLY A 714 -33.99 -70.86 -28.13
N GLY A 715 -34.72 -70.27 -29.08
CA GLY A 715 -35.64 -70.98 -29.96
C GLY A 715 -34.94 -71.94 -30.92
N ASN A 716 -33.77 -71.54 -31.45
CA ASN A 716 -32.95 -72.43 -32.28
C ASN A 716 -32.01 -73.29 -31.44
N ASN A 717 -31.22 -72.66 -30.57
CA ASN A 717 -30.34 -73.36 -29.62
C ASN A 717 -30.19 -72.54 -28.34
N ASN A 718 -29.92 -73.20 -27.22
CA ASN A 718 -29.70 -72.49 -25.95
C ASN A 718 -28.41 -71.67 -25.94
N LYS A 719 -27.40 -72.07 -26.72
CA LYS A 719 -26.11 -71.36 -26.85
C LYS A 719 -25.69 -71.20 -28.31
N GLY A 720 -25.07 -70.06 -28.62
CA GLY A 720 -24.39 -69.78 -29.88
C GLY A 720 -22.95 -69.35 -29.65
N GLU A 721 -21.98 -70.22 -29.98
CA GLU A 721 -20.54 -70.00 -29.82
C GLU A 721 -19.93 -69.67 -31.19
N VAL A 722 -19.52 -68.41 -31.40
CA VAL A 722 -19.16 -67.86 -32.71
C VAL A 722 -17.81 -67.15 -32.64
N ALA A 723 -17.02 -67.22 -33.71
CA ALA A 723 -15.74 -66.49 -33.86
C ALA A 723 -14.79 -66.64 -32.67
N GLY A 724 -14.68 -67.85 -32.13
CA GLY A 724 -13.82 -68.17 -30.98
C GLY A 724 -14.41 -67.87 -29.60
N GLY A 725 -15.65 -67.38 -29.52
CA GLY A 725 -16.35 -67.16 -28.26
C GLY A 725 -16.78 -68.47 -27.59
N GLN A 726 -16.81 -68.50 -26.25
CA GLN A 726 -17.12 -69.71 -25.49
C GLN A 726 -18.16 -69.49 -24.39
N VAL A 727 -18.98 -70.52 -24.14
CA VAL A 727 -19.94 -70.59 -23.04
C VAL A 727 -19.55 -71.74 -22.10
N ARG A 728 -19.08 -71.43 -20.89
CA ARG A 728 -18.51 -72.38 -19.94
C ARG A 728 -19.27 -72.40 -18.60
N GLY A 729 -19.97 -73.48 -18.29
CA GLY A 729 -20.70 -73.60 -17.02
C GLY A 729 -21.80 -74.65 -17.10
N ALA A 730 -22.20 -75.19 -15.94
CA ALA A 730 -23.30 -76.14 -15.85
C ALA A 730 -24.63 -75.39 -15.74
N PHE A 731 -25.16 -74.91 -16.88
CA PHE A 731 -26.42 -74.19 -16.92
C PHE A 731 -27.63 -75.10 -17.12
N THR A 732 -28.73 -74.80 -16.42
CA THR A 732 -30.04 -75.39 -16.67
C THR A 732 -30.92 -74.41 -17.46
N TYR A 733 -31.49 -74.86 -18.57
CA TYR A 733 -32.33 -74.04 -19.44
C TYR A 733 -33.81 -74.40 -19.25
N GLY A 734 -34.64 -73.42 -18.87
CA GLY A 734 -36.09 -73.60 -18.75
C GLY A 734 -36.85 -73.34 -20.06
N THR A 735 -38.15 -73.64 -20.09
CA THR A 735 -39.05 -73.40 -21.23
C THR A 735 -39.91 -72.14 -21.06
N THR A 736 -39.34 -71.06 -20.53
CA THR A 736 -40.09 -69.81 -20.30
C THR A 736 -40.26 -68.99 -21.57
N THR A 737 -41.41 -69.10 -22.25
CA THR A 737 -41.83 -68.11 -23.25
C THR A 737 -42.26 -66.84 -22.52
N GLY A 738 -41.50 -65.75 -22.64
CA GLY A 738 -41.99 -64.44 -22.21
C GLY A 738 -42.52 -63.64 -23.40
N GLY A 739 -43.67 -63.01 -23.19
CA GLY A 739 -44.32 -62.18 -24.20
C GLY A 739 -43.60 -60.85 -24.46
N THR A 740 -44.18 -60.01 -25.30
CA THR A 740 -43.83 -58.60 -25.41
C THR A 740 -44.37 -57.83 -24.20
N MET A 741 -43.65 -56.83 -23.71
CA MET A 741 -44.17 -55.92 -22.68
C MET A 741 -45.20 -54.96 -23.30
N ASP A 742 -46.12 -54.45 -22.48
CA ASP A 742 -47.13 -53.46 -22.88
C ASP A 742 -46.50 -52.29 -23.66
N ALA A 743 -47.15 -51.87 -24.74
CA ALA A 743 -46.74 -50.68 -25.49
C ALA A 743 -46.86 -49.42 -24.62
N GLN A 744 -46.02 -48.42 -24.92
CA GLN A 744 -46.09 -47.09 -24.31
C GLN A 744 -47.50 -46.50 -24.52
N PRO A 745 -48.18 -46.01 -23.46
CA PRO A 745 -49.43 -45.29 -23.60
C PRO A 745 -49.24 -44.01 -24.44
N THR A 746 -50.10 -43.81 -25.44
CA THR A 746 -50.22 -42.60 -26.24
C THR A 746 -51.42 -41.79 -25.74
N THR A 747 -51.24 -40.51 -25.42
CA THR A 747 -52.34 -39.59 -25.08
C THR A 747 -52.57 -38.61 -26.22
N VAL A 748 -53.83 -38.50 -26.67
CA VAL A 748 -54.26 -37.49 -27.65
C VAL A 748 -55.25 -36.54 -27.00
N THR A 749 -55.06 -35.23 -27.22
CA THR A 749 -56.02 -34.17 -26.81
C THR A 749 -56.77 -33.68 -28.04
N ILE A 750 -58.09 -33.77 -28.03
CA ILE A 750 -58.96 -33.43 -29.17
C ILE A 750 -59.91 -32.32 -28.73
N ASN A 751 -59.87 -31.17 -29.41
CA ASN A 751 -60.83 -30.10 -29.16
C ASN A 751 -62.16 -30.39 -29.84
N ALA A 752 -63.27 -29.99 -29.22
CA ALA A 752 -64.58 -30.03 -29.87
C ALA A 752 -64.58 -29.12 -31.10
N SER A 753 -65.04 -29.64 -32.23
CA SER A 753 -65.17 -28.88 -33.48
C SER A 753 -66.34 -27.89 -33.42
N SER A 754 -67.39 -28.24 -32.68
CA SER A 754 -68.54 -27.38 -32.37
C SER A 754 -69.35 -27.97 -31.22
N GLY A 755 -70.27 -27.19 -30.67
CA GLY A 755 -71.25 -27.67 -29.69
C GLY A 755 -72.53 -26.85 -29.75
N ASP A 756 -73.67 -27.50 -29.58
CA ASP A 756 -75.00 -26.86 -29.56
C ASP A 756 -76.02 -27.78 -28.87
N SER A 757 -77.26 -27.32 -28.73
CA SER A 757 -78.34 -28.07 -28.08
C SER A 757 -79.60 -28.16 -28.92
N TRP A 758 -80.29 -29.28 -28.84
CA TRP A 758 -81.67 -29.44 -29.31
C TRP A 758 -82.65 -29.20 -28.17
N ARG A 759 -83.81 -28.59 -28.45
CA ARG A 759 -84.90 -28.38 -27.48
C ARG A 759 -86.25 -28.80 -28.05
N ASP A 760 -87.12 -29.31 -27.20
CA ASP A 760 -88.40 -29.91 -27.61
C ASP A 760 -89.52 -28.90 -27.95
N ASN A 761 -89.33 -27.59 -27.69
CA ASN A 761 -90.39 -26.61 -27.91
C ASN A 761 -90.63 -26.29 -29.41
N PHE A 762 -91.87 -25.92 -29.75
CA PHE A 762 -92.34 -25.57 -31.10
C PHE A 762 -92.18 -26.67 -32.17
N GLY A 763 -92.41 -27.94 -31.81
CA GLY A 763 -92.23 -29.07 -32.73
C GLY A 763 -90.78 -29.58 -32.84
N GLY A 764 -89.87 -29.04 -32.03
CA GLY A 764 -88.47 -29.44 -31.95
C GLY A 764 -87.55 -28.61 -32.85
N GLN A 765 -86.49 -28.03 -32.29
CA GLN A 765 -85.53 -27.21 -33.03
C GLN A 765 -84.14 -27.19 -32.37
N TRP A 766 -83.11 -26.88 -33.17
CA TRP A 766 -81.78 -26.53 -32.67
C TRP A 766 -81.79 -25.15 -32.00
N TYR A 767 -81.02 -25.02 -30.92
CA TYR A 767 -80.94 -23.80 -30.13
C TYR A 767 -80.16 -22.69 -30.83
N GLY A 768 -79.12 -23.04 -31.59
CA GLY A 768 -78.44 -22.12 -32.51
C GLY A 768 -77.56 -21.06 -31.84
N GLN A 769 -77.31 -21.17 -30.54
CA GLN A 769 -76.52 -20.19 -29.78
C GLN A 769 -75.07 -20.64 -29.51
N ASN A 770 -74.66 -21.79 -30.05
CA ASN A 770 -73.38 -22.42 -29.73
C ASN A 770 -73.22 -22.63 -28.20
N GLU A 771 -74.30 -23.13 -27.58
CA GLU A 771 -74.34 -23.45 -26.15
C GLU A 771 -74.77 -24.91 -25.98
N VAL A 772 -74.06 -25.63 -25.12
CA VAL A 772 -74.36 -27.03 -24.80
C VAL A 772 -75.12 -27.06 -23.47
N VAL A 773 -76.36 -27.52 -23.49
CA VAL A 773 -77.35 -27.29 -22.44
C VAL A 773 -78.05 -28.60 -22.11
N GLN A 774 -78.30 -28.85 -20.83
CA GLN A 774 -79.17 -29.93 -20.36
C GLN A 774 -80.33 -29.39 -19.52
N GLY A 775 -81.35 -30.23 -19.28
CA GLY A 775 -82.48 -29.92 -18.41
C GLY A 775 -83.49 -28.98 -19.05
N LYS A 776 -84.49 -28.52 -18.27
CA LYS A 776 -85.55 -27.64 -18.73
C LYS A 776 -85.48 -26.28 -18.04
N TRP A 777 -85.67 -25.19 -18.79
CA TRP A 777 -85.87 -23.85 -18.25
C TRP A 777 -87.14 -23.25 -18.85
N GLY A 778 -88.07 -22.80 -17.99
CA GLY A 778 -89.35 -22.22 -18.42
C GLY A 778 -90.16 -23.14 -19.35
N SER A 779 -90.82 -22.55 -20.36
CA SER A 779 -91.68 -23.27 -21.32
C SER A 779 -90.91 -23.84 -22.52
N TYR A 780 -89.57 -23.81 -22.53
CA TYR A 780 -88.74 -24.13 -23.71
C TYR A 780 -88.42 -25.61 -23.93
N GLY A 781 -89.06 -26.52 -23.18
CA GLY A 781 -88.83 -27.97 -23.30
C GLY A 781 -87.48 -28.42 -22.69
N ILE A 782 -87.18 -29.71 -22.82
CA ILE A 782 -85.93 -30.30 -22.31
C ILE A 782 -84.82 -30.12 -23.35
N TYR A 783 -83.66 -29.65 -22.91
CA TYR A 783 -82.47 -29.48 -23.73
C TYR A 783 -81.64 -30.77 -23.80
N ARG A 784 -81.09 -31.02 -24.99
CA ARG A 784 -80.16 -32.10 -25.33
C ARG A 784 -78.90 -31.49 -25.93
N GLY A 785 -77.85 -31.35 -25.13
CA GLY A 785 -76.60 -30.72 -25.53
C GLY A 785 -75.60 -31.73 -26.12
N LEU A 786 -74.84 -31.33 -27.14
CA LEU A 786 -73.83 -32.18 -27.79
C LEU A 786 -72.55 -31.39 -28.05
N TRP A 787 -71.41 -32.03 -27.82
CA TRP A 787 -70.11 -31.60 -28.34
C TRP A 787 -69.66 -32.57 -29.44
N PHE A 788 -69.33 -32.02 -30.60
CA PHE A 788 -68.89 -32.79 -31.76
C PHE A 788 -67.36 -32.78 -31.81
N PHE A 789 -66.75 -33.92 -32.16
CA PHE A 789 -65.30 -34.08 -32.21
C PHE A 789 -64.87 -34.74 -33.52
N SER A 790 -63.70 -34.35 -34.01
CA SER A 790 -62.97 -35.06 -35.07
C SER A 790 -62.02 -36.06 -34.42
N LEU A 791 -62.50 -37.28 -34.15
CA LEU A 791 -61.74 -38.30 -33.42
C LEU A 791 -60.77 -39.06 -34.33
N PRO A 792 -59.55 -39.41 -33.86
CA PRO A 792 -58.67 -40.33 -34.57
C PRO A 792 -59.24 -41.76 -34.57
N SER A 793 -58.72 -42.61 -35.46
CA SER A 793 -59.05 -44.04 -35.43
C SER A 793 -58.44 -44.70 -34.19
N LEU A 794 -59.28 -45.34 -33.38
CA LEU A 794 -58.89 -46.06 -32.16
C LEU A 794 -59.05 -47.58 -32.31
N SER A 795 -59.27 -48.07 -33.53
CA SER A 795 -59.43 -49.50 -33.80
C SER A 795 -58.16 -50.27 -33.45
N GLY A 796 -58.30 -51.38 -32.73
CA GLY A 796 -57.18 -52.20 -32.25
C GLY A 796 -56.38 -51.58 -31.10
N LYS A 797 -56.79 -50.42 -30.57
CA LYS A 797 -56.17 -49.77 -29.42
C LYS A 797 -56.85 -50.15 -28.12
N THR A 798 -56.06 -50.23 -27.05
CA THR A 798 -56.59 -50.41 -25.69
C THR A 798 -56.62 -49.08 -24.98
N ILE A 799 -57.79 -48.47 -24.84
CA ILE A 799 -57.95 -47.21 -24.10
C ILE A 799 -57.73 -47.48 -22.60
N THR A 800 -56.80 -46.74 -22.00
CA THR A 800 -56.49 -46.80 -20.56
C THR A 800 -57.14 -45.67 -19.78
N GLN A 801 -57.40 -44.52 -20.42
CA GLN A 801 -58.09 -43.40 -19.79
C GLN A 801 -58.81 -42.54 -20.83
N ILE A 802 -59.99 -42.01 -20.47
CA ILE A 802 -60.61 -40.89 -21.16
C ILE A 802 -60.97 -39.82 -20.12
N ARG A 803 -60.63 -38.57 -20.39
CA ARG A 803 -61.10 -37.42 -19.62
C ARG A 803 -61.62 -36.31 -20.52
N MET A 804 -62.60 -35.55 -20.07
CA MET A 804 -63.21 -34.46 -20.83
C MET A 804 -63.18 -33.16 -20.02
N PHE A 805 -62.66 -32.08 -20.60
CA PHE A 805 -62.74 -30.74 -20.02
C PHE A 805 -63.94 -30.01 -20.58
N VAL A 806 -64.79 -29.50 -19.69
CA VAL A 806 -65.93 -28.65 -20.04
C VAL A 806 -66.03 -27.49 -19.06
N HIS A 807 -66.59 -26.37 -19.52
CA HIS A 807 -66.78 -25.16 -18.71
C HIS A 807 -68.27 -24.79 -18.64
N ARG A 808 -68.80 -24.71 -17.41
CA ARG A 808 -70.16 -24.25 -17.15
C ARG A 808 -70.17 -22.73 -17.16
N LYS A 809 -71.05 -22.12 -17.97
CA LYS A 809 -71.15 -20.66 -18.08
C LYS A 809 -71.62 -20.03 -16.77
N LYS A 810 -71.25 -18.77 -16.56
CA LYS A 810 -71.76 -17.95 -15.44
C LYS A 810 -73.27 -17.67 -15.56
N ALA A 811 -73.81 -17.65 -16.77
CA ALA A 811 -75.20 -17.29 -17.05
C ALA A 811 -76.08 -18.51 -17.39
N GLY A 812 -77.30 -18.54 -16.83
CA GLY A 812 -78.33 -19.55 -17.08
C GLY A 812 -78.34 -20.71 -16.08
N GLY A 813 -79.48 -20.91 -15.42
CA GLY A 813 -79.74 -22.01 -14.47
C GLY A 813 -79.53 -21.66 -13.00
N ASN A 814 -79.45 -22.71 -12.17
CA ASN A 814 -79.37 -22.57 -10.71
C ASN A 814 -78.00 -21.98 -10.27
N ALA A 815 -78.00 -21.07 -9.29
CA ALA A 815 -76.78 -20.49 -8.72
C ALA A 815 -75.94 -21.50 -7.90
N ALA A 816 -76.55 -22.62 -7.48
CA ALA A 816 -75.88 -23.73 -6.83
C ALA A 816 -75.14 -24.64 -7.85
N PRO A 817 -74.25 -25.55 -7.39
CA PRO A 817 -73.72 -26.61 -8.23
C PRO A 817 -74.84 -27.43 -8.89
N VAL A 818 -74.77 -27.64 -10.20
CA VAL A 818 -75.75 -28.46 -10.95
C VAL A 818 -75.09 -29.75 -11.39
N THR A 819 -75.75 -30.88 -11.12
CA THR A 819 -75.32 -32.21 -11.58
C THR A 819 -75.62 -32.37 -13.07
N THR A 820 -74.57 -32.63 -13.84
CA THR A 820 -74.62 -32.77 -15.30
C THR A 820 -74.42 -34.20 -15.73
N TYR A 821 -75.27 -34.68 -16.65
CA TYR A 821 -75.35 -36.07 -17.08
C TYR A 821 -74.71 -36.24 -18.46
N PHE A 822 -73.50 -36.79 -18.50
CA PHE A 822 -72.71 -36.98 -19.72
C PHE A 822 -73.02 -38.33 -20.35
N LYS A 823 -73.29 -38.31 -21.66
CA LYS A 823 -73.64 -39.50 -22.44
C LYS A 823 -72.99 -39.47 -23.83
N PRO A 824 -72.54 -40.61 -24.38
CA PRO A 824 -71.99 -40.64 -25.73
C PRO A 824 -73.10 -40.53 -26.79
N HIS A 825 -72.72 -40.06 -27.98
CA HIS A 825 -73.58 -40.05 -29.17
C HIS A 825 -72.80 -40.47 -30.42
N THR A 826 -73.53 -40.75 -31.50
CA THR A 826 -73.00 -41.29 -32.77
C THR A 826 -72.83 -40.24 -33.86
N TYR A 827 -73.13 -38.98 -33.57
CA TYR A 827 -73.12 -37.89 -34.56
C TYR A 827 -71.76 -37.16 -34.66
N THR A 828 -71.30 -36.89 -35.89
CA THR A 828 -70.13 -36.04 -36.19
C THR A 828 -70.49 -34.57 -36.42
N SER A 829 -71.79 -34.26 -36.60
CA SER A 829 -72.36 -32.93 -36.75
C SER A 829 -73.83 -32.91 -36.28
N LYS A 830 -74.48 -31.74 -36.25
CA LYS A 830 -75.88 -31.59 -35.80
C LYS A 830 -76.84 -32.48 -36.62
N PRO A 831 -77.54 -33.47 -36.04
CA PRO A 831 -78.56 -34.24 -36.77
C PRO A 831 -79.77 -33.38 -37.17
N SER A 832 -80.55 -33.85 -38.15
CA SER A 832 -81.73 -33.14 -38.67
C SER A 832 -82.91 -33.06 -37.69
N GLY A 833 -82.90 -33.86 -36.62
CA GLY A 833 -83.95 -33.89 -35.59
C GLY A 833 -83.39 -34.10 -34.19
N ALA A 834 -84.27 -34.49 -33.27
CA ALA A 834 -83.90 -34.71 -31.88
C ALA A 834 -82.74 -35.73 -31.75
N PRO A 835 -81.62 -35.36 -31.11
CA PRO A 835 -80.47 -36.24 -30.97
C PRO A 835 -80.75 -37.37 -29.98
N SER A 836 -80.25 -38.56 -30.29
CA SER A 836 -80.26 -39.73 -29.41
C SER A 836 -78.90 -39.93 -28.71
N TYR A 837 -78.92 -40.55 -27.54
CA TYR A 837 -77.73 -40.86 -26.74
C TYR A 837 -77.60 -42.35 -26.52
N GLN A 838 -76.37 -42.80 -26.36
CA GLN A 838 -76.04 -44.18 -26.08
C GLN A 838 -76.21 -44.50 -24.59
N SER A 839 -76.29 -45.79 -24.24
CA SER A 839 -76.65 -46.25 -22.90
C SER A 839 -75.70 -45.83 -21.75
N PRO A 840 -74.36 -45.86 -21.88
CA PRO A 840 -73.51 -45.55 -20.75
C PRO A 840 -73.62 -44.06 -20.39
N GLN A 841 -73.57 -43.76 -19.09
CA GLN A 841 -73.65 -42.40 -18.58
C GLN A 841 -72.70 -42.19 -17.41
N THR A 842 -72.25 -40.95 -17.22
CA THR A 842 -71.55 -40.51 -16.02
C THR A 842 -72.07 -39.14 -15.60
N THR A 843 -71.78 -38.72 -14.37
CA THR A 843 -72.21 -37.42 -13.87
C THR A 843 -71.06 -36.63 -13.26
N ALA A 844 -71.17 -35.31 -13.32
CA ALA A 844 -70.30 -34.41 -12.57
C ALA A 844 -71.07 -33.12 -12.23
N SER A 845 -70.83 -32.56 -11.04
CA SER A 845 -71.47 -31.33 -10.59
C SER A 845 -70.60 -30.12 -10.85
N PHE A 846 -71.17 -29.02 -11.36
CA PHE A 846 -70.45 -27.80 -11.70
C PHE A 846 -71.09 -26.58 -11.06
N LYS A 847 -70.31 -25.72 -10.40
CA LYS A 847 -70.69 -24.36 -9.99
C LYS A 847 -70.79 -23.43 -11.21
N PRO A 848 -71.53 -22.32 -11.12
CA PRO A 848 -71.48 -21.29 -12.16
C PRO A 848 -70.05 -20.82 -12.40
N ASN A 849 -69.63 -20.70 -13.67
CA ASN A 849 -68.28 -20.28 -14.07
C ASN A 849 -67.15 -21.25 -13.65
N GLU A 850 -67.44 -22.56 -13.54
CA GLU A 850 -66.46 -23.59 -13.22
C GLU A 850 -66.09 -24.39 -14.48
N GLY A 851 -64.79 -24.55 -14.72
CA GLY A 851 -64.24 -25.42 -15.75
C GLY A 851 -63.35 -26.47 -15.11
N LYS A 852 -63.55 -27.73 -15.46
CA LYS A 852 -62.73 -28.83 -14.95
C LYS A 852 -62.74 -30.03 -15.87
N TRP A 853 -61.74 -30.88 -15.66
CA TRP A 853 -61.71 -32.23 -16.22
C TRP A 853 -62.67 -33.15 -15.48
N ILE A 854 -63.38 -33.99 -16.23
CA ILE A 854 -64.16 -35.09 -15.73
C ILE A 854 -63.60 -36.40 -16.28
N THR A 855 -63.58 -37.44 -15.45
CA THR A 855 -63.21 -38.78 -15.91
C THR A 855 -64.39 -39.41 -16.62
N ILE A 856 -64.17 -39.87 -17.86
CA ILE A 856 -65.13 -40.66 -18.60
C ILE A 856 -64.87 -42.14 -18.25
N PRO A 857 -65.88 -42.87 -17.74
CA PRO A 857 -65.67 -44.22 -17.22
C PRO A 857 -65.38 -45.21 -18.35
N SER A 858 -64.72 -46.33 -18.00
CA SER A 858 -64.35 -47.40 -18.93
C SER A 858 -65.52 -48.01 -19.70
N SER A 859 -66.75 -47.88 -19.17
CA SER A 859 -67.98 -48.27 -19.87
C SER A 859 -68.22 -47.53 -21.20
N PHE A 860 -67.55 -46.41 -21.44
CA PHE A 860 -67.63 -45.67 -22.71
C PHE A 860 -66.59 -46.17 -23.74
N TYR A 861 -65.53 -46.86 -23.30
CA TYR A 861 -64.30 -47.02 -24.10
C TYR A 861 -64.54 -47.88 -25.33
N ALA A 862 -65.30 -48.97 -25.21
CA ALA A 862 -65.61 -49.86 -26.33
C ALA A 862 -66.30 -49.15 -27.51
N GLY A 863 -67.16 -48.17 -27.23
CA GLY A 863 -67.81 -47.36 -28.26
C GLY A 863 -66.85 -46.42 -28.99
N PHE A 864 -65.85 -45.88 -28.29
CA PHE A 864 -64.77 -45.08 -28.91
C PHE A 864 -63.78 -45.95 -29.70
N VAL A 865 -63.38 -47.11 -29.16
CA VAL A 865 -62.48 -48.08 -29.84
C VAL A 865 -63.11 -48.61 -31.14
N SER A 866 -64.39 -49.00 -31.10
CA SER A 866 -65.13 -49.41 -32.31
C SER A 866 -65.39 -48.26 -33.29
N GLY A 867 -65.17 -47.01 -32.88
CA GLY A 867 -65.51 -45.82 -33.64
C GLY A 867 -67.02 -45.56 -33.73
N SER A 868 -67.87 -46.26 -32.98
CA SER A 868 -69.32 -46.03 -32.98
C SER A 868 -69.69 -44.73 -32.25
N TYR A 869 -68.94 -44.33 -31.23
CA TYR A 869 -69.13 -43.06 -30.52
C TYR A 869 -68.33 -41.95 -31.20
N LYS A 870 -68.99 -40.84 -31.50
CA LYS A 870 -68.43 -39.68 -32.23
C LYS A 870 -68.31 -38.42 -31.38
N GLY A 871 -68.89 -38.45 -30.18
CA GLY A 871 -68.78 -37.38 -29.21
C GLY A 871 -69.52 -37.69 -27.92
N ILE A 872 -69.52 -36.71 -27.04
CA ILE A 872 -70.18 -36.75 -25.73
C ILE A 872 -71.09 -35.54 -25.67
N GLY A 873 -72.27 -35.71 -25.11
CA GLY A 873 -73.19 -34.62 -24.85
C GLY A 873 -73.78 -34.72 -23.45
N ILE A 874 -74.68 -33.79 -23.13
CA ILE A 874 -75.34 -33.71 -21.82
C ILE A 874 -76.85 -33.80 -21.96
N TYR A 875 -77.45 -34.70 -21.20
CA TYR A 875 -78.88 -34.92 -21.24
C TYR A 875 -79.42 -35.62 -20.00
N ILE A 876 -80.48 -35.04 -19.47
CA ILE A 876 -81.37 -35.65 -18.49
C ILE A 876 -82.82 -35.39 -18.90
N ASN A 877 -83.63 -36.45 -18.88
CA ASN A 877 -85.07 -36.35 -19.10
C ASN A 877 -85.78 -35.90 -17.82
N SER A 878 -85.59 -34.64 -17.43
CA SER A 878 -86.23 -34.06 -16.25
C SER A 878 -86.77 -32.67 -16.54
N THR A 879 -87.98 -32.41 -16.06
CA THR A 879 -88.62 -31.09 -16.08
C THR A 879 -88.23 -30.23 -14.88
N ASN A 880 -87.47 -30.77 -13.92
CA ASN A 880 -87.00 -30.04 -12.75
C ASN A 880 -85.89 -29.04 -13.16
N GLN A 881 -86.14 -27.76 -12.90
CA GLN A 881 -85.22 -26.68 -13.27
C GLN A 881 -83.86 -26.74 -12.53
N ASN A 882 -83.77 -27.50 -11.44
CA ASN A 882 -82.49 -27.73 -10.73
C ASN A 882 -81.44 -28.45 -11.56
N TYR A 883 -81.84 -29.16 -12.63
CA TYR A 883 -80.90 -29.82 -13.55
C TYR A 883 -80.51 -28.94 -14.75
N TYR A 884 -81.05 -27.73 -14.86
CA TYR A 884 -80.72 -26.85 -15.98
C TYR A 884 -79.33 -26.24 -15.82
N ALA A 885 -78.45 -26.50 -16.78
CA ALA A 885 -77.11 -25.92 -16.85
C ALA A 885 -76.70 -25.64 -18.29
N LYS A 886 -76.02 -24.51 -18.50
CA LYS A 886 -75.43 -24.10 -19.77
C LYS A 886 -73.91 -24.22 -19.73
N PHE A 887 -73.35 -24.77 -20.79
CA PHE A 887 -71.91 -24.92 -21.00
C PHE A 887 -71.51 -24.27 -22.33
N ASP A 888 -70.24 -23.92 -22.43
CA ASP A 888 -69.66 -23.43 -23.68
C ASP A 888 -69.64 -24.52 -24.76
N ALA A 889 -69.70 -24.10 -26.03
CA ALA A 889 -69.50 -25.01 -27.17
C ALA A 889 -68.07 -25.58 -27.25
N THR A 890 -67.11 -25.00 -26.51
CA THR A 890 -65.75 -25.52 -26.43
C THR A 890 -65.66 -26.62 -25.38
N ALA A 891 -64.99 -27.71 -25.74
CA ALA A 891 -64.62 -28.78 -24.83
C ALA A 891 -63.33 -29.43 -25.32
N LYS A 892 -62.63 -30.14 -24.43
CA LYS A 892 -61.47 -30.97 -24.78
C LYS A 892 -61.73 -32.41 -24.38
N LEU A 893 -61.41 -33.36 -25.24
CA LEU A 893 -61.45 -34.78 -24.97
C LEU A 893 -60.03 -35.33 -25.03
N GLU A 894 -59.55 -35.86 -23.91
CA GLU A 894 -58.26 -36.55 -23.83
C GLU A 894 -58.50 -38.05 -23.80
N ILE A 895 -57.83 -38.78 -24.69
CA ILE A 895 -57.89 -40.23 -24.78
C ILE A 895 -56.46 -40.76 -24.67
N THR A 896 -56.19 -41.58 -23.66
CA THR A 896 -54.94 -42.32 -23.49
C THR A 896 -55.18 -43.77 -23.89
N TYR A 897 -54.35 -44.32 -24.76
CA TYR A 897 -54.46 -45.69 -25.26
C TYR A 897 -53.10 -46.34 -25.51
N LYS A 898 -53.05 -47.67 -25.51
CA LYS A 898 -51.90 -48.48 -25.93
C LYS A 898 -52.17 -49.05 -27.33
#